data_AF-A0A1J4NCD7-F1
#
_entry.id   AF-A0A1J4NCD7-F1
#
_cell.length_a   1.000
_cell.length_b   1.000
_cell.length_c   1.000
_cell.angle_alpha   90.00
_cell.angle_beta   90.00
_cell.angle_gamma   90.00
#
_symmetry.space_group_name_H-M   'P 1'
#
loop_
_entity.id
_entity.type
_entity.pdbx_description
1 polymer ?
#
loop_
_entity_poly.entity_id
_entity_poly.type
_entity_poly.pdbx_seq_one_letter_code
_entity_poly.pdbx_strand_id
1 'polypeptide(L)'
;MREQTHTTLEILIAPYGQASVVSDQILADLPDDYRLRLLDSSATQAEARDRGGRAARGTYVCFLLAADLLTPNAMRTLVTSLEASGSDLAVGRIESRQRLSPPVVPAYDLVHAENRSGLTLDEFPVALSDVGVSNRLFRTSFWRRQGFSFGGRGGADAVGFDGYLKASRFDVVTAPVCVDMDRADGTPVEQLHDQTLGMEEWIEQTRSTWVAIGELGSGLRDHWALGGLAGRANTILGDVERMSPEQWTSLRELVVEIEHDVSPEVWLKLPVEVRARLTYLLADQREELTAFVASRWFERGNLRTRIEDGQVHGIFPDTDLPEAVTTLNEHETPARVLVRDVRPLDSDRVVVDLVARIELVDLAEKTPVFSARLVPDLVDMDDEDGFASDPDTVLPDPIELTVTPRYDAQANMTIGHKYQDYRPGGCRTEVDLSQLTSGRWHLEVTVDVDGVVRTTSEVQVDTRGPAGNLATRYRPRVHTSSGLSVACDRYLDQLSFRAVPTPATSLEQVQVEGRTVSLTLAGELPQAVRAIGGGVRVEAPVHDGTVTLTLPAHGAVEPGAPAAWRLETLEDGTSGRIVWTDPLGEPWTGERGGSVLASRDGRGYAQIIEVADTVAVDRVELGEGRITVRGHWLSSIPKHARLTLSGSRHSETVKIDTGAAEFEVVFSLRWDEWGLGESVLPSGVYQFQLTCGAKRPGNVRHTNAFLEHQAEFQTSDEVRLRPVNGSGPGITLQPPIPVDHAGSYAHNLARERVLAAEEPIDESAVYLSTYAGSTATDSQLAIHEHLRRTRPDLTLYWGVADHASRVPEGGVPVVLQSPDWYRVIGTAKYLVQNIDFDRWWHKREGQRFLQTFHGYPAKSMGLRMWRAKMFSPLRCEAELDRTTAGWDLILTPTPEMDRYYREEYAYDGPIHSEGYPRDDALVLPSAEEARERTRNLLGIGSHQKVVLYAPTWRDHLALNYRSAKMVEHLDVVAASEALGDEYVILLRGHRFNSKGSERSERTARIIDVTDYPEINDLILASDAAVLDYSSLRFDFALTGRPMVFLVPDLSDYTGGIRGFLYDYADTAPGPMLDTAEEVVAALSDLDRLEADYRDRIAAFNAKYQYTQDGKATERVVEAFFDKP
;
A
#
# COMPACT_ATOMS: atom_id res chain seq x y z
N MET A 1 7.37 -15.00 -11.41
CA MET A 1 8.19 -15.55 -12.51
C MET A 1 8.03 -14.81 -13.85
N ARG A 2 6.81 -14.58 -14.37
CA ARG A 2 6.63 -13.83 -15.65
C ARG A 2 7.17 -12.40 -15.63
N GLU A 3 7.06 -11.74 -14.48
CA GLU A 3 7.52 -10.36 -14.25
C GLU A 3 9.04 -10.27 -13.97
N GLN A 4 9.77 -11.39 -13.99
CA GLN A 4 11.21 -11.35 -13.78
C GLN A 4 11.89 -10.58 -14.91
N THR A 5 12.72 -9.62 -14.52
CA THR A 5 13.42 -8.75 -15.46
C THR A 5 14.72 -9.37 -15.99
N HIS A 6 15.15 -10.52 -15.44
CA HIS A 6 16.14 -11.41 -16.04
C HIS A 6 15.42 -12.49 -16.85
N THR A 7 15.54 -12.47 -18.18
CA THR A 7 14.70 -13.27 -19.08
C THR A 7 15.27 -14.66 -19.40
N THR A 8 16.55 -14.90 -19.12
CA THR A 8 17.25 -16.15 -19.43
C THR A 8 17.09 -17.16 -18.29
N LEU A 9 15.87 -17.72 -18.14
CA LEU A 9 15.52 -18.63 -17.05
C LEU A 9 15.00 -19.98 -17.58
N GLU A 10 15.37 -21.06 -16.91
CA GLU A 10 14.73 -22.38 -16.99
C GLU A 10 13.96 -22.61 -15.68
N ILE A 11 12.71 -23.06 -15.77
CA ILE A 11 11.84 -23.29 -14.60
C ILE A 11 11.48 -24.78 -14.56
N LEU A 12 12.00 -25.47 -13.56
CA LEU A 12 11.75 -26.89 -13.34
C LEU A 12 10.68 -27.07 -12.28
N ILE A 13 9.52 -27.60 -12.69
CA ILE A 13 8.43 -27.93 -11.77
C ILE A 13 8.63 -29.38 -11.32
N ALA A 14 8.91 -29.58 -10.03
CA ALA A 14 9.14 -30.91 -9.44
C ALA A 14 8.00 -31.24 -8.45
N PRO A 15 6.94 -31.95 -8.88
CA PRO A 15 5.81 -32.26 -8.01
C PRO A 15 6.21 -33.22 -6.89
N TYR A 16 5.51 -33.15 -5.76
CA TYR A 16 5.65 -34.13 -4.68
C TYR A 16 4.33 -34.35 -3.96
N GLY A 17 4.17 -35.49 -3.28
CA GLY A 17 2.95 -35.82 -2.55
C GLY A 17 1.70 -35.84 -3.45
N GLN A 18 0.61 -35.19 -3.01
CA GLN A 18 -0.68 -35.15 -3.72
C GLN A 18 -0.74 -34.06 -4.83
N ALA A 19 0.38 -33.40 -5.17
CA ALA A 19 0.42 -32.26 -6.09
C ALA A 19 0.28 -32.58 -7.60
N SER A 20 -0.08 -33.82 -7.96
CA SER A 20 -0.17 -34.26 -9.37
C SER A 20 -1.26 -33.51 -10.16
N VAL A 21 -2.42 -33.28 -9.55
CA VAL A 21 -3.57 -32.60 -10.20
C VAL A 21 -3.26 -31.14 -10.55
N VAL A 22 -2.52 -30.43 -9.68
CA VAL A 22 -2.16 -29.02 -9.87
C VAL A 22 -1.15 -28.85 -11.00
N SER A 23 -0.28 -29.84 -11.21
CA SER A 23 0.78 -29.79 -12.21
C SER A 23 0.24 -29.87 -13.64
N ASP A 24 -0.78 -30.71 -13.85
CA ASP A 24 -1.47 -30.85 -15.14
C ASP A 24 -2.24 -29.57 -15.51
N GLN A 25 -2.86 -28.93 -14.52
CA GLN A 25 -3.56 -27.65 -14.71
C GLN A 25 -2.60 -26.51 -15.09
N ILE A 26 -1.44 -26.40 -14.44
CA ILE A 26 -0.44 -25.36 -14.76
C ILE A 26 0.04 -25.47 -16.21
N LEU A 27 0.25 -26.68 -16.71
CA LEU A 27 0.65 -26.90 -18.11
C LEU A 27 -0.50 -26.60 -19.08
N ALA A 28 -1.75 -26.90 -18.70
CA ALA A 28 -2.93 -26.59 -19.52
C ALA A 28 -3.19 -25.07 -19.61
N ASP A 29 -2.94 -24.34 -18.53
CA ASP A 29 -3.14 -22.88 -18.48
C ASP A 29 -2.04 -22.11 -19.24
N LEU A 30 -0.83 -22.70 -19.37
CA LEU A 30 0.35 -22.03 -19.92
C LEU A 30 1.09 -22.86 -21.00
N PRO A 31 0.42 -23.31 -22.08
CA PRO A 31 1.00 -24.25 -23.04
C PRO A 31 2.21 -23.71 -23.81
N ASP A 32 2.38 -22.38 -23.89
CA ASP A 32 3.38 -21.72 -24.74
C ASP A 32 4.61 -21.16 -23.99
N ASP A 33 4.73 -21.33 -22.66
CA ASP A 33 5.91 -20.84 -21.92
C ASP A 33 7.08 -21.83 -22.02
N TYR A 34 7.97 -21.60 -23.00
CA TYR A 34 9.12 -22.47 -23.30
C TYR A 34 10.10 -22.68 -22.13
N ARG A 35 9.99 -21.89 -21.06
CA ARG A 35 10.87 -21.99 -19.88
C ARG A 35 10.43 -23.11 -18.93
N LEU A 36 9.17 -23.55 -18.99
CA LEU A 36 8.60 -24.52 -18.06
C LEU A 36 8.96 -25.96 -18.46
N ARG A 37 9.42 -26.76 -17.50
CA ARG A 37 9.56 -28.21 -17.67
C ARG A 37 9.08 -28.94 -16.42
N LEU A 38 8.09 -29.81 -16.61
CA LEU A 38 7.60 -30.69 -15.57
C LEU A 38 8.53 -31.91 -15.40
N LEU A 39 8.89 -32.22 -14.16
CA LEU A 39 9.64 -33.42 -13.78
C LEU A 39 8.68 -34.45 -13.18
N ASP A 40 9.12 -35.70 -13.10
CA ASP A 40 8.36 -36.76 -12.42
C ASP A 40 8.09 -36.40 -10.96
N SER A 41 6.97 -36.88 -10.41
CA SER A 41 6.59 -36.65 -9.01
C SER A 41 7.51 -37.38 -8.02
N SER A 42 7.81 -36.78 -6.87
CA SER A 42 8.54 -37.40 -5.75
C SER A 42 7.62 -37.74 -4.58
N ALA A 43 8.08 -38.60 -3.67
CA ALA A 43 7.35 -38.86 -2.43
C ALA A 43 7.51 -37.69 -1.45
N THR A 44 8.71 -37.13 -1.37
CA THR A 44 9.04 -36.04 -0.44
C THR A 44 9.51 -34.77 -1.17
N GLN A 45 9.41 -33.63 -0.47
CA GLN A 45 9.91 -32.35 -0.97
C GLN A 45 11.43 -32.37 -1.16
N ALA A 46 12.17 -33.02 -0.26
CA ALA A 46 13.62 -33.16 -0.37
C ALA A 46 14.02 -33.90 -1.66
N GLU A 47 13.36 -35.01 -1.96
CA GLU A 47 13.58 -35.75 -3.21
C GLU A 47 13.26 -34.93 -4.46
N ALA A 48 12.19 -34.12 -4.42
CA ALA A 48 11.82 -33.23 -5.51
C ALA A 48 12.89 -32.15 -5.75
N ARG A 49 13.38 -31.49 -4.70
CA ARG A 49 14.47 -30.50 -4.80
C ARG A 49 15.74 -31.13 -5.32
N ASP A 50 16.13 -32.30 -4.81
CA ASP A 50 17.29 -33.06 -5.28
C ASP A 50 17.19 -33.43 -6.76
N ARG A 51 16.00 -33.83 -7.21
CA ARG A 51 15.73 -34.13 -8.62
C ARG A 51 15.84 -32.87 -9.48
N GLY A 52 15.26 -31.76 -9.03
CA GLY A 52 15.38 -30.46 -9.67
C GLY A 52 16.84 -30.02 -9.82
N GLY A 53 17.63 -30.10 -8.75
CA GLY A 53 19.05 -29.75 -8.75
C GLY A 53 19.89 -30.60 -9.71
N ARG A 54 19.58 -31.90 -9.83
CA ARG A 54 20.22 -32.78 -10.82
C ARG A 54 19.82 -32.45 -12.27
N ALA A 55 18.57 -32.04 -12.49
CA ALA A 55 18.02 -31.76 -13.81
C ALA A 55 18.34 -30.33 -14.32
N ALA A 56 18.73 -29.42 -13.42
CA ALA A 56 19.07 -28.03 -13.74
C ALA A 56 20.23 -27.92 -14.73
N ARG A 57 20.08 -27.10 -15.78
CA ARG A 57 21.10 -26.89 -16.82
C ARG A 57 21.73 -25.50 -16.79
N GLY A 58 21.16 -24.58 -16.03
CA GLY A 58 21.66 -23.22 -15.89
C GLY A 58 23.04 -23.13 -15.24
N THR A 59 23.71 -21.99 -15.47
CA THR A 59 24.97 -21.62 -14.80
C THR A 59 24.79 -21.50 -13.29
N TYR A 60 23.59 -21.09 -12.88
CA TYR A 60 23.19 -20.93 -11.50
C TYR A 60 21.95 -21.77 -11.21
N VAL A 61 21.74 -22.12 -9.93
CA VAL A 61 20.57 -22.85 -9.46
C VAL A 61 20.01 -22.19 -8.19
N CYS A 62 18.70 -22.07 -8.16
CA CYS A 62 17.91 -21.57 -7.03
C CYS A 62 16.76 -22.56 -6.79
N PHE A 63 16.34 -22.71 -5.54
CA PHE A 63 15.26 -23.61 -5.15
C PHE A 63 14.14 -22.83 -4.50
N LEU A 64 12.92 -22.99 -4.98
CA LEU A 64 11.75 -22.26 -4.48
C LEU A 64 10.65 -23.23 -4.10
N LEU A 65 9.86 -22.86 -3.10
CA LEU A 65 8.57 -23.46 -2.83
C LEU A 65 7.52 -22.91 -3.78
N ALA A 66 6.43 -23.66 -3.98
CA ALA A 66 5.31 -23.20 -4.81
C ALA A 66 4.65 -21.92 -4.26
N ALA A 67 4.77 -21.67 -2.95
CA ALA A 67 4.23 -20.49 -2.30
C ALA A 67 5.16 -19.27 -2.38
N ASP A 68 6.44 -19.43 -2.74
CA ASP A 68 7.43 -18.36 -2.72
C ASP A 68 7.25 -17.41 -3.91
N LEU A 69 7.34 -16.10 -3.67
CA LEU A 69 7.25 -15.09 -4.72
C LEU A 69 8.58 -14.35 -4.89
N LEU A 70 9.23 -14.50 -6.05
CA LEU A 70 10.40 -13.67 -6.38
C LEU A 70 9.98 -12.23 -6.72
N THR A 71 10.68 -11.24 -6.16
CA THR A 71 10.53 -9.82 -6.56
C THR A 71 10.97 -9.62 -8.00
N PRO A 72 10.41 -8.67 -8.79
CA PRO A 72 10.67 -8.56 -10.23
C PRO A 72 12.16 -8.53 -10.63
N ASN A 73 13.04 -8.02 -9.78
CA ASN A 73 14.49 -7.91 -10.04
C ASN A 73 15.35 -8.98 -9.36
N ALA A 74 14.76 -9.91 -8.60
CA ALA A 74 15.47 -10.88 -7.75
C ALA A 74 16.62 -11.61 -8.46
N MET A 75 16.32 -12.27 -9.59
CA MET A 75 17.33 -13.07 -10.32
C MET A 75 18.41 -12.18 -10.94
N ARG A 76 18.05 -10.98 -11.42
CA ARG A 76 19.02 -10.03 -11.95
C ARG A 76 20.01 -9.63 -10.86
N THR A 77 19.51 -9.21 -9.69
CA THR A 77 20.34 -8.76 -8.58
C THR A 77 21.34 -9.85 -8.13
N LEU A 78 20.86 -11.08 -7.91
CA LEU A 78 21.73 -12.18 -7.45
C LEU A 78 22.75 -12.61 -8.51
N VAL A 79 22.36 -12.67 -9.79
CA VAL A 79 23.28 -12.99 -10.89
C VAL A 79 24.35 -11.91 -11.03
N THR A 80 23.96 -10.63 -11.03
CA THR A 80 24.90 -9.51 -11.12
C THR A 80 25.90 -9.53 -9.97
N SER A 81 25.46 -9.78 -8.73
CA SER A 81 26.37 -9.94 -7.58
C SER A 81 27.39 -11.06 -7.82
N LEU A 82 26.92 -12.25 -8.20
CA LEU A 82 27.80 -13.41 -8.41
C LEU A 82 28.78 -13.21 -9.56
N GLU A 83 28.37 -12.55 -10.63
CA GLU A 83 29.21 -12.27 -11.79
C GLU A 83 30.31 -11.26 -11.45
N ALA A 84 30.00 -10.24 -10.65
CA ALA A 84 30.96 -9.25 -10.19
C ALA A 84 31.98 -9.85 -9.19
N SER A 85 31.51 -10.64 -8.22
CA SER A 85 32.34 -11.14 -7.13
C SER A 85 33.12 -12.43 -7.44
N GLY A 86 32.58 -13.26 -8.34
CA GLY A 86 33.07 -14.62 -8.55
C GLY A 86 32.72 -15.61 -7.42
N SER A 87 31.91 -15.22 -6.43
CA SER A 87 31.54 -16.05 -5.27
C SER A 87 30.80 -17.34 -5.65
N ASP A 88 30.82 -18.33 -4.75
CA ASP A 88 30.18 -19.64 -4.96
C ASP A 88 28.64 -19.56 -4.82
N LEU A 89 28.14 -18.64 -3.99
CA LEU A 89 26.71 -18.37 -3.78
C LEU A 89 26.45 -16.90 -3.39
N ALA A 90 25.23 -16.42 -3.67
CA ALA A 90 24.73 -15.13 -3.21
C ALA A 90 23.40 -15.30 -2.49
N VAL A 91 23.17 -14.49 -1.46
CA VAL A 91 21.98 -14.52 -0.59
C VAL A 91 21.34 -13.14 -0.60
N GLY A 92 20.03 -13.06 -0.87
CA GLY A 92 19.29 -11.79 -0.82
C GLY A 92 18.27 -11.73 0.29
N ARG A 93 17.73 -10.55 0.59
CA ARG A 93 16.80 -10.39 1.71
C ARG A 93 15.46 -11.07 1.44
N ILE A 94 14.88 -11.71 2.46
CA ILE A 94 13.50 -12.22 2.44
C ILE A 94 12.58 -11.15 2.98
N GLU A 95 11.53 -10.81 2.23
CA GLU A 95 10.44 -9.96 2.68
C GLU A 95 9.22 -10.79 3.10
N SER A 96 8.51 -10.32 4.11
CA SER A 96 7.25 -10.91 4.54
C SER A 96 6.10 -10.02 4.09
N ARG A 97 5.14 -10.56 3.33
CA ARG A 97 3.96 -9.80 2.89
C ARG A 97 3.06 -9.48 4.09
N GLN A 98 2.24 -8.42 4.02
CA GLN A 98 1.25 -8.08 5.05
C GLN A 98 0.36 -9.29 5.40
N ARG A 99 0.63 -9.88 6.57
CA ARG A 99 -0.07 -10.99 7.22
C ARG A 99 -1.22 -10.46 8.11
N LEU A 100 -2.15 -11.34 8.48
CA LEU A 100 -3.07 -11.11 9.61
C LEU A 100 -2.38 -11.20 10.98
N SER A 101 -1.19 -11.83 11.03
CA SER A 101 -0.28 -11.88 12.18
C SER A 101 0.91 -10.95 11.91
N PRO A 102 1.27 -10.02 12.80
CA PRO A 102 2.35 -9.07 12.53
C PRO A 102 3.69 -9.82 12.31
N PRO A 103 4.54 -9.37 11.37
CA PRO A 103 5.89 -9.91 11.29
C PRO A 103 6.67 -9.50 12.54
N VAL A 104 7.33 -10.48 13.15
CA VAL A 104 8.49 -10.27 14.00
C VAL A 104 9.61 -9.76 13.11
N VAL A 105 10.40 -8.80 13.55
CA VAL A 105 11.63 -8.36 12.86
C VAL A 105 12.47 -9.60 12.56
N PRO A 106 12.60 -10.03 11.29
CA PRO A 106 13.30 -11.28 10.99
C PRO A 106 14.79 -11.10 11.26
N ALA A 107 15.45 -12.16 11.73
CA ALA A 107 16.89 -12.21 11.84
C ALA A 107 17.64 -11.87 10.51
N TYR A 108 16.95 -11.97 9.37
CA TYR A 108 17.41 -11.55 8.06
C TYR A 108 17.85 -10.08 8.02
N ASP A 109 17.19 -9.19 8.76
CA ASP A 109 17.51 -7.75 8.68
C ASP A 109 18.93 -7.45 9.20
N LEU A 110 19.46 -8.26 10.12
CA LEU A 110 20.86 -8.15 10.57
C LEU A 110 21.85 -8.61 9.50
N VAL A 111 21.54 -9.70 8.79
CA VAL A 111 22.40 -10.24 7.72
C VAL A 111 22.42 -9.27 6.53
N HIS A 112 21.26 -8.75 6.15
CA HIS A 112 21.03 -7.96 4.95
C HIS A 112 21.03 -6.44 5.20
N ALA A 113 21.68 -5.98 6.28
CA ALA A 113 21.81 -4.56 6.58
C ALA A 113 22.65 -3.79 5.54
N GLU A 114 23.65 -4.45 4.93
CA GLU A 114 24.52 -3.86 3.90
C GLU A 114 24.85 -4.90 2.81
N ASN A 115 25.12 -4.43 1.59
CA ASN A 115 25.62 -5.29 0.51
C ASN A 115 27.07 -5.65 0.81
N ARG A 116 27.39 -6.94 0.78
CA ARG A 116 28.75 -7.44 1.02
C ARG A 116 29.06 -8.55 0.05
N SER A 117 30.24 -8.52 -0.57
CA SER A 117 30.65 -9.49 -1.57
C SER A 117 31.99 -10.13 -1.22
N GLY A 118 32.16 -11.40 -1.58
CA GLY A 118 33.44 -12.10 -1.44
C GLY A 118 33.79 -12.49 -0.01
N LEU A 119 32.79 -12.66 0.86
CA LEU A 119 32.96 -12.97 2.29
C LEU A 119 33.32 -14.43 2.54
N THR A 120 34.11 -14.69 3.58
CA THR A 120 34.21 -16.00 4.24
C THR A 120 33.35 -16.05 5.50
N LEU A 121 33.04 -17.26 5.99
CA LEU A 121 32.21 -17.40 7.18
C LEU A 121 32.91 -16.86 8.45
N ASP A 122 34.23 -16.96 8.51
CA ASP A 122 35.01 -16.39 9.62
C ASP A 122 34.97 -14.85 9.65
N GLU A 123 34.86 -14.21 8.47
CA GLU A 123 34.75 -12.75 8.34
C GLU A 123 33.33 -12.24 8.65
N PHE A 124 32.30 -13.06 8.39
CA PHE A 124 30.90 -12.67 8.60
C PHE A 124 30.06 -13.81 9.21
N PRO A 125 30.34 -14.22 10.46
CA PRO A 125 29.67 -15.35 11.12
C PRO A 125 28.17 -15.10 11.37
N VAL A 126 27.75 -13.83 11.42
CA VAL A 126 26.34 -13.40 11.52
C VAL A 126 25.49 -13.98 10.38
N ALA A 127 26.09 -14.29 9.21
CA ALA A 127 25.42 -14.91 8.07
C ALA A 127 24.65 -16.19 8.43
N LEU A 128 25.06 -16.92 9.47
CA LEU A 128 24.38 -18.12 9.97
C LEU A 128 22.98 -17.86 10.54
N SER A 129 22.63 -16.59 10.75
CA SER A 129 21.28 -16.18 11.16
C SER A 129 20.27 -16.28 10.01
N ASP A 130 20.75 -16.32 8.76
CA ASP A 130 19.97 -16.66 7.57
C ASP A 130 20.51 -17.96 7.00
N VAL A 131 19.78 -19.06 7.14
CA VAL A 131 20.07 -20.34 6.45
C VAL A 131 18.98 -20.73 5.45
N GLY A 132 18.05 -19.81 5.13
CA GLY A 132 16.95 -20.06 4.21
C GLY A 132 17.44 -20.34 2.80
N VAL A 133 16.79 -21.21 2.03
CA VAL A 133 17.27 -21.60 0.69
C VAL A 133 16.61 -20.79 -0.44
N SER A 134 15.38 -20.32 -0.23
CA SER A 134 14.57 -19.66 -1.26
C SER A 134 15.08 -18.30 -1.72
N ASN A 135 15.97 -17.69 -0.94
CA ASN A 135 16.64 -16.42 -1.25
C ASN A 135 18.08 -16.59 -1.75
N ARG A 136 18.52 -17.83 -2.00
CA ARG A 136 19.88 -18.14 -2.43
C ARG A 136 19.96 -18.46 -3.90
N LEU A 137 21.05 -18.00 -4.51
CA LEU A 137 21.48 -18.42 -5.83
C LEU A 137 22.86 -19.07 -5.71
N PHE A 138 22.96 -20.34 -6.10
CA PHE A 138 24.21 -21.09 -6.09
C PHE A 138 24.80 -21.16 -7.50
N ARG A 139 26.13 -21.12 -7.63
CA ARG A 139 26.78 -21.60 -8.85
C ARG A 139 26.52 -23.10 -9.01
N THR A 140 26.01 -23.51 -10.16
CA THR A 140 25.69 -24.93 -10.40
C THR A 140 26.93 -25.82 -10.36
N SER A 141 28.10 -25.28 -10.73
CA SER A 141 29.39 -25.98 -10.59
C SER A 141 29.75 -26.21 -9.12
N PHE A 142 29.56 -25.22 -8.24
CA PHE A 142 29.75 -25.35 -6.80
C PHE A 142 28.79 -26.37 -6.20
N TRP A 143 27.50 -26.24 -6.52
CA TRP A 143 26.45 -27.15 -6.07
C TRP A 143 26.81 -28.63 -6.34
N ARG A 144 27.25 -28.92 -7.58
CA ARG A 144 27.62 -30.27 -7.99
C ARG A 144 28.93 -30.76 -7.37
N ARG A 145 29.95 -29.90 -7.26
CA ARG A 145 31.25 -30.27 -6.66
C ARG A 145 31.09 -30.70 -5.20
N GLN A 146 30.26 -29.99 -4.44
CA GLN A 146 30.07 -30.24 -3.01
C GLN A 146 29.03 -31.33 -2.70
N GLY A 147 28.27 -31.78 -3.71
CA GLY A 147 27.32 -32.88 -3.56
C GLY A 147 26.16 -32.57 -2.61
N PHE A 148 25.63 -31.34 -2.63
CA PHE A 148 24.48 -30.97 -1.79
C PHE A 148 23.27 -31.88 -2.06
N SER A 149 22.58 -32.24 -0.98
CA SER A 149 21.33 -33.01 -1.02
C SER A 149 20.43 -32.58 0.13
N PHE A 150 19.14 -32.43 -0.16
CA PHE A 150 18.10 -32.12 0.81
C PHE A 150 17.67 -33.34 1.62
N GLY A 151 18.09 -34.56 1.24
CA GLY A 151 17.76 -35.81 1.93
C GLY A 151 18.67 -36.19 3.10
N GLY A 152 19.65 -35.33 3.44
CA GLY A 152 20.61 -35.54 4.53
C GLY A 152 20.12 -35.06 5.91
N ARG A 153 21.00 -35.04 6.91
CA ARG A 153 20.69 -34.49 8.25
C ARG A 153 20.34 -33.00 8.12
N GLY A 154 19.18 -32.59 8.64
CA GLY A 154 18.79 -31.18 8.78
C GLY A 154 18.14 -30.49 7.56
N GLY A 155 17.82 -31.22 6.49
CA GLY A 155 16.94 -30.72 5.42
C GLY A 155 17.45 -29.47 4.66
N ALA A 156 16.55 -28.51 4.40
CA ALA A 156 16.88 -27.30 3.63
C ALA A 156 17.82 -26.35 4.38
N ASP A 157 17.61 -26.17 5.68
CA ASP A 157 18.45 -25.30 6.52
C ASP A 157 19.88 -25.83 6.59
N ALA A 158 20.06 -27.15 6.63
CA ALA A 158 21.39 -27.76 6.52
C ALA A 158 22.07 -27.47 5.18
N VAL A 159 21.32 -27.40 4.06
CA VAL A 159 21.87 -27.00 2.76
C VAL A 159 22.28 -25.53 2.76
N GLY A 160 21.48 -24.65 3.38
CA GLY A 160 21.84 -23.23 3.55
C GLY A 160 23.10 -23.06 4.39
N PHE A 161 23.15 -23.75 5.53
CA PHE A 161 24.29 -23.79 6.45
C PHE A 161 25.56 -24.33 5.79
N ASP A 162 25.49 -25.53 5.19
CA ASP A 162 26.60 -26.15 4.45
C ASP A 162 27.03 -25.26 3.28
N GLY A 163 26.10 -24.48 2.72
CA GLY A 163 26.36 -23.47 1.70
C GLY A 163 27.47 -22.53 2.14
N TYR A 164 27.34 -21.90 3.31
CA TYR A 164 28.37 -21.02 3.84
C TYR A 164 29.63 -21.76 4.25
N LEU A 165 29.50 -22.91 4.90
CA LEU A 165 30.66 -23.66 5.40
C LEU A 165 31.56 -24.19 4.28
N LYS A 166 30.96 -24.60 3.15
CA LYS A 166 31.68 -25.20 2.01
C LYS A 166 32.04 -24.18 0.93
N ALA A 167 31.43 -23.00 0.94
CA ALA A 167 31.75 -21.93 -0.01
C ALA A 167 33.17 -21.40 0.26
N SER A 168 33.91 -21.15 -0.82
CA SER A 168 35.18 -20.42 -0.70
C SER A 168 34.92 -18.96 -0.39
N ARG A 169 33.89 -18.39 -1.04
CA ARG A 169 33.36 -17.04 -0.81
C ARG A 169 31.86 -16.97 -1.09
N PHE A 170 31.15 -16.08 -0.41
CA PHE A 170 29.74 -15.79 -0.65
C PHE A 170 29.42 -14.28 -0.65
N ASP A 171 28.28 -13.94 -1.22
CA ASP A 171 27.76 -12.57 -1.23
C ASP A 171 26.43 -12.46 -0.46
N VAL A 172 26.17 -11.29 0.10
CA VAL A 172 24.94 -10.91 0.78
C VAL A 172 24.44 -9.60 0.18
N VAL A 173 23.17 -9.55 -0.23
CA VAL A 173 22.55 -8.35 -0.83
C VAL A 173 21.36 -7.85 -0.02
N THR A 174 21.21 -6.53 0.12
CA THR A 174 20.15 -5.84 0.88
C THR A 174 18.80 -5.92 0.19
N ALA A 175 18.82 -6.01 -1.14
CA ALA A 175 17.62 -6.01 -1.96
C ALA A 175 16.72 -7.23 -1.62
N PRO A 176 15.40 -7.04 -1.52
CA PRO A 176 14.49 -8.15 -1.34
C PRO A 176 14.45 -8.99 -2.62
N VAL A 177 14.73 -10.28 -2.50
CA VAL A 177 14.75 -11.23 -3.63
C VAL A 177 13.60 -12.22 -3.57
N CYS A 178 13.16 -12.54 -2.36
CA CYS A 178 12.05 -13.47 -2.13
C CYS A 178 11.05 -12.82 -1.19
N VAL A 179 9.77 -12.97 -1.50
CA VAL A 179 8.67 -12.67 -0.60
C VAL A 179 8.14 -14.01 -0.11
N ASP A 180 8.36 -14.29 1.16
CA ASP A 180 7.83 -15.48 1.82
C ASP A 180 6.33 -15.26 2.08
N MET A 181 5.52 -16.18 1.55
CA MET A 181 4.08 -16.19 1.72
C MET A 181 3.63 -17.07 2.88
N ASP A 182 4.50 -17.93 3.43
CA ASP A 182 4.26 -18.80 4.58
C ASP A 182 3.00 -19.69 4.41
N ARG A 183 2.88 -20.34 3.25
CA ARG A 183 1.70 -21.14 2.83
C ARG A 183 2.07 -22.49 2.21
N ALA A 184 3.20 -23.07 2.62
CA ALA A 184 3.65 -24.36 2.12
C ALA A 184 2.68 -25.52 2.47
N ASP A 185 1.79 -25.30 3.44
CA ASP A 185 0.77 -26.22 3.92
C ASP A 185 -0.57 -26.14 3.16
N GLY A 186 -0.74 -25.16 2.27
CA GLY A 186 -1.99 -24.91 1.53
C GLY A 186 -3.04 -24.10 2.29
N THR A 187 -2.69 -23.45 3.41
CA THR A 187 -3.62 -22.64 4.20
C THR A 187 -4.12 -21.42 3.38
N PRO A 188 -5.45 -21.19 3.30
CA PRO A 188 -6.02 -20.03 2.59
C PRO A 188 -5.55 -18.68 3.15
N VAL A 189 -5.52 -17.65 2.29
CA VAL A 189 -5.12 -16.26 2.63
C VAL A 189 -5.77 -15.71 3.90
N GLU A 190 -6.97 -16.18 4.19
CA GLU A 190 -7.87 -15.64 5.21
C GLU A 190 -7.84 -16.38 6.54
N GLN A 191 -7.15 -17.52 6.60
CA GLN A 191 -6.93 -18.24 7.86
C GLN A 191 -5.60 -17.83 8.48
N LEU A 192 -5.54 -17.86 9.80
CA LEU A 192 -4.25 -17.81 10.51
C LEU A 192 -3.56 -19.16 10.36
N HIS A 193 -2.26 -19.11 10.11
CA HIS A 193 -1.43 -20.32 10.15
C HIS A 193 -1.17 -20.69 11.62
N ASP A 194 -1.44 -21.95 11.97
CA ASP A 194 -1.11 -22.53 13.28
C ASP A 194 0.41 -22.70 13.36
N GLN A 195 1.05 -21.87 14.18
CA GLN A 195 2.51 -21.83 14.26
C GLN A 195 3.09 -23.04 15.00
N THR A 196 2.26 -23.84 15.65
CA THR A 196 2.66 -25.04 16.39
C THR A 196 2.74 -26.29 15.51
N LEU A 197 2.21 -26.23 14.28
CA LEU A 197 2.31 -27.33 13.32
C LEU A 197 3.77 -27.55 12.90
N GLY A 198 4.17 -28.82 12.82
CA GLY A 198 5.55 -29.22 12.49
C GLY A 198 6.58 -28.87 13.56
N MET A 199 6.16 -28.39 14.74
CA MET A 199 7.08 -27.91 15.77
C MET A 199 8.04 -29.00 16.26
N GLU A 200 7.59 -30.24 16.46
CA GLU A 200 8.47 -31.34 16.91
C GLU A 200 9.54 -31.70 15.87
N GLU A 201 9.17 -31.67 14.58
CA GLU A 201 10.14 -31.87 13.49
C GLU A 201 11.15 -30.72 13.45
N TRP A 202 10.68 -29.48 13.62
CA TRP A 202 11.55 -28.31 13.71
C TRP A 202 12.47 -28.35 14.93
N ILE A 203 12.00 -28.80 16.10
CA ILE A 203 12.81 -28.98 17.32
C ILE A 203 13.92 -30.00 17.05
N GLU A 204 13.60 -31.16 16.46
CA GLU A 204 14.59 -32.20 16.15
C GLU A 204 15.62 -31.71 15.12
N GLN A 205 15.18 -31.04 14.06
CA GLN A 205 16.06 -30.42 13.07
C GLN A 205 16.96 -29.36 13.70
N THR A 206 16.41 -28.55 14.60
CA THR A 206 17.14 -27.53 15.34
C THR A 206 18.17 -28.15 16.26
N ARG A 207 17.84 -29.18 17.05
CA ARG A 207 18.81 -29.92 17.88
C ARG A 207 19.92 -30.53 17.04
N SER A 208 19.59 -31.17 15.92
CA SER A 208 20.60 -31.73 15.01
C SER A 208 21.54 -30.65 14.48
N THR A 209 21.01 -29.47 14.15
CA THR A 209 21.81 -28.32 13.66
C THR A 209 22.67 -27.76 14.79
N TRP A 210 22.11 -27.62 15.99
CA TRP A 210 22.79 -27.15 17.19
C TRP A 210 24.01 -28.01 17.58
N VAL A 211 23.87 -29.33 17.48
CA VAL A 211 24.97 -30.28 17.67
C VAL A 211 26.03 -30.10 16.60
N ALA A 212 25.65 -30.05 15.32
CA ALA A 212 26.58 -29.89 14.20
C ALA A 212 27.39 -28.58 14.27
N ILE A 213 26.76 -27.47 14.67
CA ILE A 213 27.46 -26.18 14.87
C ILE A 213 28.47 -26.28 16.03
N GLY A 214 28.11 -26.99 17.11
CA GLY A 214 28.99 -27.21 18.25
C GLY A 214 30.28 -27.95 17.91
N GLU A 215 30.23 -28.88 16.95
CA GLU A 215 31.41 -29.62 16.47
C GLU A 215 32.39 -28.74 15.68
N LEU A 216 31.94 -27.59 15.15
CA LEU A 216 32.72 -26.67 14.32
C LEU A 216 33.36 -25.52 15.12
N GLY A 217 32.83 -25.19 16.30
CA GLY A 217 33.42 -24.22 17.23
C GLY A 217 32.39 -23.46 18.06
N SER A 218 32.70 -23.17 19.32
CA SER A 218 31.76 -22.57 20.28
C SER A 218 31.30 -21.16 19.91
N GLY A 219 32.11 -20.37 19.19
CA GLY A 219 31.76 -19.00 18.78
C GLY A 219 30.68 -18.91 17.70
N LEU A 220 30.41 -20.01 16.96
CA LEU A 220 29.38 -20.03 15.91
C LEU A 220 27.97 -20.24 16.48
N ARG A 221 27.86 -20.90 17.65
CA ARG A 221 26.59 -21.12 18.36
C ARG A 221 25.93 -19.79 18.77
N ASP A 222 26.74 -18.85 19.27
CA ASP A 222 26.26 -17.52 19.66
C ASP A 222 25.60 -16.77 18.49
N HIS A 223 26.21 -16.85 17.29
CA HIS A 223 25.69 -16.18 16.09
C HIS A 223 24.42 -16.86 15.55
N TRP A 224 24.38 -18.20 15.55
CA TRP A 224 23.20 -18.94 15.11
C TRP A 224 22.01 -18.75 16.06
N ALA A 225 22.25 -18.72 17.38
CA ALA A 225 21.19 -18.58 18.38
C ALA A 225 20.41 -17.26 18.23
N LEU A 226 21.06 -16.17 17.82
CA LEU A 226 20.39 -14.90 17.49
C LEU A 226 19.33 -15.09 16.40
N GLY A 227 19.65 -15.85 15.34
CA GLY A 227 18.72 -16.12 14.25
C GLY A 227 17.64 -17.15 14.60
N GLY A 228 18.04 -18.29 15.17
CA GLY A 228 17.13 -19.39 15.49
C GLY A 228 16.07 -19.03 16.53
N LEU A 229 16.47 -18.32 17.59
CA LEU A 229 15.55 -17.91 18.67
C LEU A 229 14.66 -16.72 18.25
N ALA A 230 15.21 -15.72 17.55
CA ALA A 230 14.43 -14.57 17.08
C ALA A 230 13.45 -14.93 15.94
N GLY A 231 13.74 -15.98 15.17
CA GLY A 231 12.92 -16.44 14.06
C GLY A 231 11.75 -17.35 14.48
N ARG A 232 11.92 -18.67 14.26
CA ARG A 232 10.80 -19.63 14.38
C ARG A 232 10.34 -19.82 15.83
N ALA A 233 11.25 -19.84 16.81
CA ALA A 233 10.88 -19.97 18.23
C ALA A 233 9.96 -18.83 18.66
N ASN A 234 10.31 -17.57 18.33
CA ASN A 234 9.46 -16.43 18.64
C ASN A 234 8.08 -16.51 17.96
N THR A 235 8.03 -17.00 16.73
CA THR A 235 6.78 -17.16 16.00
C THR A 235 5.86 -18.20 16.66
N ILE A 236 6.42 -19.33 17.11
CA ILE A 236 5.70 -20.37 17.88
C ILE A 236 5.19 -19.79 19.21
N LEU A 237 6.03 -19.06 19.94
CA LEU A 237 5.64 -18.43 21.21
C LEU A 237 4.54 -17.37 21.03
N GLY A 238 4.43 -16.77 19.84
CA GLY A 238 3.31 -15.90 19.47
C GLY A 238 1.96 -16.62 19.33
N ASP A 239 1.95 -17.95 19.34
CA ASP A 239 0.76 -18.82 19.28
C ASP A 239 0.71 -19.79 20.48
N VAL A 240 1.33 -19.39 21.61
CA VAL A 240 1.47 -20.17 22.85
C VAL A 240 0.16 -20.78 23.36
N GLU A 241 -0.96 -20.11 23.09
CA GLU A 241 -2.28 -20.54 23.50
C GLU A 241 -2.64 -21.91 22.90
N ARG A 242 -2.20 -22.21 21.67
CA ARG A 242 -2.49 -23.48 20.97
C ARG A 242 -1.60 -24.64 21.41
N MET A 243 -0.48 -24.37 22.08
CA MET A 243 0.51 -25.40 22.39
C MET A 243 -0.05 -26.47 23.35
N SER A 244 0.27 -27.74 23.13
CA SER A 244 0.04 -28.77 24.14
C SER A 244 1.03 -28.64 25.32
N PRO A 245 0.75 -29.20 26.50
CA PRO A 245 1.71 -29.26 27.60
C PRO A 245 3.03 -29.96 27.22
N GLU A 246 2.96 -30.98 26.37
CA GLU A 246 4.14 -31.70 25.85
C GLU A 246 4.95 -30.80 24.92
N GLN A 247 4.28 -30.13 23.98
CA GLN A 247 4.90 -29.18 23.07
C GLN A 247 5.60 -28.03 23.82
N TRP A 248 4.95 -27.47 24.84
CA TRP A 248 5.55 -26.47 25.73
C TRP A 248 6.84 -26.98 26.36
N THR A 249 6.80 -28.20 26.89
CA THR A 249 7.94 -28.86 27.51
C THR A 249 9.08 -29.06 26.52
N SER A 250 8.80 -29.64 25.34
CA SER A 250 9.79 -29.88 24.28
C SER A 250 10.51 -28.60 23.85
N LEU A 251 9.76 -27.52 23.62
CA LEU A 251 10.33 -26.23 23.24
C LEU A 251 11.17 -25.64 24.36
N ARG A 252 10.68 -25.68 25.61
CA ARG A 252 11.41 -25.20 26.78
C ARG A 252 12.73 -25.95 26.96
N GLU A 253 12.73 -27.29 26.85
CA GLU A 253 13.95 -28.09 26.94
C GLU A 253 14.98 -27.71 25.88
N LEU A 254 14.56 -27.50 24.63
CA LEU A 254 15.44 -27.01 23.57
C LEU A 254 16.04 -25.64 23.92
N VAL A 255 15.21 -24.69 24.37
CA VAL A 255 15.67 -23.34 24.68
C VAL A 255 16.62 -23.34 25.89
N VAL A 256 16.37 -24.18 26.90
CA VAL A 256 17.28 -24.36 28.05
C VAL A 256 18.63 -24.95 27.61
N GLU A 257 18.61 -25.91 26.68
CA GLU A 257 19.85 -26.47 26.10
C GLU A 257 20.66 -25.38 25.37
N ILE A 258 19.98 -24.57 24.55
CA ILE A 258 20.61 -23.44 23.85
C ILE A 258 21.13 -22.40 24.85
N GLU A 259 20.33 -22.00 25.85
CA GLU A 259 20.68 -21.03 26.89
C GLU A 259 21.97 -21.42 27.61
N HIS A 260 22.12 -22.70 27.96
CA HIS A 260 23.28 -23.22 28.67
C HIS A 260 24.57 -23.14 27.84
N ASP A 261 24.45 -23.31 26.53
CA ASP A 261 25.56 -23.47 25.60
C ASP A 261 26.00 -22.14 24.94
N VAL A 262 25.26 -21.03 25.13
CA VAL A 262 25.57 -19.70 24.59
C VAL A 262 26.07 -18.73 25.64
N SER A 263 26.83 -17.72 25.19
CA SER A 263 27.19 -16.58 26.04
C SER A 263 25.94 -15.83 26.54
N PRO A 264 25.92 -15.36 27.80
CA PRO A 264 24.86 -14.49 28.32
C PRO A 264 24.65 -13.20 27.48
N GLU A 265 25.66 -12.74 26.74
CA GLU A 265 25.55 -11.56 25.88
C GLU A 265 24.63 -11.79 24.66
N VAL A 266 24.45 -13.03 24.22
CA VAL A 266 23.54 -13.38 23.12
C VAL A 266 22.10 -13.03 23.49
N TRP A 267 21.70 -13.33 24.72
CA TRP A 267 20.38 -13.00 25.24
C TRP A 267 20.11 -11.51 25.19
N LEU A 268 21.08 -10.67 25.54
CA LEU A 268 20.94 -9.21 25.51
C LEU A 268 20.84 -8.63 24.10
N LYS A 269 21.34 -9.34 23.08
CA LYS A 269 21.29 -8.93 21.66
C LYS A 269 19.98 -9.33 20.96
N LEU A 270 19.17 -10.21 21.56
CA LEU A 270 17.84 -10.53 21.03
C LEU A 270 16.91 -9.31 21.14
N PRO A 271 15.95 -9.15 20.21
CA PRO A 271 14.91 -8.12 20.33
C PRO A 271 14.13 -8.25 21.64
N VAL A 272 13.71 -7.12 22.20
CA VAL A 272 13.00 -7.01 23.48
C VAL A 272 11.74 -7.88 23.53
N GLU A 273 10.99 -7.98 22.43
CA GLU A 273 9.83 -8.88 22.32
C GLU A 273 10.21 -10.35 22.49
N VAL A 274 11.29 -10.77 21.82
CA VAL A 274 11.79 -12.14 21.84
C VAL A 274 12.29 -12.48 23.25
N ARG A 275 13.07 -11.58 23.86
CA ARG A 275 13.59 -11.77 25.22
C ARG A 275 12.47 -11.88 26.25
N ALA A 276 11.46 -11.01 26.17
CA ALA A 276 10.29 -11.07 27.06
C ALA A 276 9.59 -12.43 26.97
N ARG A 277 9.34 -12.92 25.75
CA ARG A 277 8.66 -14.21 25.55
C ARG A 277 9.49 -15.40 26.02
N LEU A 278 10.80 -15.40 25.74
CA LEU A 278 11.72 -16.45 26.18
C LEU A 278 11.92 -16.44 27.70
N THR A 279 11.85 -15.28 28.35
CA THR A 279 11.92 -15.17 29.82
C THR A 279 10.77 -15.93 30.47
N TYR A 280 9.54 -15.73 30.00
CA TYR A 280 8.38 -16.49 30.49
C TYR A 280 8.49 -18.00 30.20
N LEU A 281 8.99 -18.38 29.02
CA LEU A 281 9.22 -19.79 28.67
C LEU A 281 10.23 -20.46 29.64
N LEU A 282 11.38 -19.83 29.86
CA LEU A 282 12.43 -20.35 30.74
C LEU A 282 11.96 -20.47 32.20
N ALA A 283 11.17 -19.49 32.65
CA ALA A 283 10.53 -19.46 33.96
C ALA A 283 9.35 -20.45 34.11
N ASP A 284 8.96 -21.16 33.04
CA ASP A 284 7.81 -22.08 33.01
C ASP A 284 6.45 -21.36 33.28
N GLN A 285 6.35 -20.09 32.86
CA GLN A 285 5.22 -19.18 33.07
C GLN A 285 4.35 -19.06 31.81
N ARG A 286 3.66 -20.15 31.47
CA ARG A 286 2.85 -20.23 30.25
C ARG A 286 1.65 -19.28 30.24
N GLU A 287 0.97 -19.13 31.37
CA GLU A 287 -0.24 -18.31 31.48
C GLU A 287 0.10 -16.82 31.31
N GLU A 288 1.17 -16.37 31.94
CA GLU A 288 1.68 -15.01 31.85
C GLU A 288 2.15 -14.68 30.42
N LEU A 289 2.85 -15.61 29.75
CA LEU A 289 3.20 -15.45 28.33
C LEU A 289 1.95 -15.32 27.45
N THR A 290 0.93 -16.13 27.73
CA THR A 290 -0.32 -16.11 26.98
C THR A 290 -1.02 -14.76 27.12
N ALA A 291 -1.08 -14.21 28.35
CA ALA A 291 -1.59 -12.86 28.60
C ALA A 291 -0.74 -11.79 27.90
N PHE A 292 0.59 -11.89 27.96
CA PHE A 292 1.51 -10.96 27.31
C PHE A 292 1.29 -10.88 25.79
N VAL A 293 1.14 -12.04 25.13
CA VAL A 293 0.84 -12.12 23.69
C VAL A 293 -0.54 -11.56 23.38
N ALA A 294 -1.54 -11.83 24.23
CA ALA A 294 -2.89 -11.32 24.07
C ALA A 294 -2.99 -9.78 24.19
N SER A 295 -2.14 -9.16 25.04
CA SER A 295 -2.07 -7.70 25.22
C SER A 295 -1.53 -6.93 24.00
N ARG A 296 -0.83 -7.61 23.07
CA ARG A 296 -0.34 -7.02 21.80
C ARG A 296 0.50 -5.75 21.98
N TRP A 297 1.37 -5.73 22.98
CA TRP A 297 2.30 -4.61 23.22
C TRP A 297 3.20 -4.30 22.00
N PHE A 298 3.40 -5.29 21.14
CA PHE A 298 4.10 -5.17 19.85
C PHE A 298 3.11 -5.36 18.72
N GLU A 299 2.64 -4.27 18.12
CA GLU A 299 1.75 -4.34 16.97
C GLU A 299 2.32 -3.53 15.80
N ARG A 300 2.69 -4.22 14.71
CA ARG A 300 3.23 -3.63 13.47
C ARG A 300 4.44 -2.72 13.72
N GLY A 301 5.38 -3.18 14.56
CA GLY A 301 6.60 -2.43 14.90
C GLY A 301 6.38 -1.24 15.85
N ASN A 302 5.19 -1.09 16.44
CA ASN A 302 4.94 -0.07 17.46
C ASN A 302 5.18 -0.64 18.85
N LEU A 303 5.93 0.10 19.65
CA LEU A 303 6.18 -0.18 21.06
C LEU A 303 6.22 1.15 21.81
N ARG A 304 5.63 1.21 23.01
CA ARG A 304 5.77 2.36 23.91
C ARG A 304 7.10 2.26 24.65
N THR A 305 7.83 3.36 24.77
CA THR A 305 9.20 3.38 25.30
C THR A 305 9.44 4.60 26.18
N ARG A 306 10.52 4.55 26.96
CA ARG A 306 11.08 5.66 27.75
C ARG A 306 12.60 5.61 27.76
N ILE A 307 13.25 6.74 28.01
CA ILE A 307 14.70 6.80 28.24
C ILE A 307 14.98 6.89 29.74
N GLU A 308 15.84 6.01 30.25
CA GLU A 308 16.38 6.06 31.61
C GLU A 308 17.89 5.78 31.54
N ASP A 309 18.70 6.62 32.18
CA ASP A 309 20.18 6.49 32.23
C ASP A 309 20.88 6.25 30.87
N GLY A 310 20.39 6.90 29.80
CA GLY A 310 20.95 6.80 28.44
C GLY A 310 20.66 5.46 27.76
N GLN A 311 19.68 4.70 28.25
CA GLN A 311 19.17 3.46 27.67
C GLN A 311 17.68 3.60 27.35
N VAL A 312 17.21 2.88 26.34
CA VAL A 312 15.79 2.89 25.93
C VAL A 312 15.11 1.66 26.50
N HIS A 313 13.99 1.83 27.19
CA HIS A 313 13.24 0.73 27.80
C HIS A 313 11.83 0.65 27.21
N GLY A 314 11.39 -0.57 26.90
CA GLY A 314 10.00 -0.86 26.54
C GLY A 314 9.08 -0.75 27.75
N ILE A 315 7.88 -0.21 27.56
CA ILE A 315 6.87 -0.06 28.62
C ILE A 315 5.84 -1.18 28.46
N PHE A 316 5.85 -2.13 29.40
CA PHE A 316 4.91 -3.26 29.49
C PHE A 316 4.15 -3.20 30.83
N PRO A 317 3.05 -2.42 30.90
CA PRO A 317 2.22 -2.38 32.09
C PRO A 317 1.76 -3.77 32.51
N ASP A 318 1.61 -3.98 33.81
CA ASP A 318 1.08 -5.23 34.39
C ASP A 318 1.93 -6.48 34.13
N THR A 319 3.24 -6.30 33.90
CA THR A 319 4.22 -7.39 33.81
C THR A 319 5.27 -7.29 34.93
N ASP A 320 5.88 -8.43 35.28
CA ASP A 320 6.96 -8.57 36.25
C ASP A 320 8.35 -8.73 35.60
N LEU A 321 8.46 -8.36 34.32
CA LEU A 321 9.69 -8.51 33.54
C LEU A 321 10.85 -7.68 34.14
N PRO A 322 12.04 -8.27 34.33
CA PRO A 322 13.20 -7.53 34.80
C PRO A 322 13.62 -6.41 33.85
N GLU A 323 14.19 -5.35 34.39
CA GLU A 323 14.64 -4.18 33.62
C GLU A 323 15.54 -4.58 32.43
N ALA A 324 16.53 -5.44 32.66
CA ALA A 324 17.44 -5.95 31.64
C ALA A 324 16.74 -6.65 30.46
N VAL A 325 15.57 -7.25 30.69
CA VAL A 325 14.76 -7.87 29.63
C VAL A 325 14.06 -6.80 28.78
N THR A 326 13.62 -5.71 29.43
CA THR A 326 12.89 -4.60 28.81
C THR A 326 13.77 -3.54 28.15
N THR A 327 15.09 -3.54 28.38
CA THR A 327 16.05 -2.57 27.80
C THR A 327 16.35 -2.86 26.33
N LEU A 328 15.89 -2.03 25.41
CA LEU A 328 16.14 -2.18 23.97
C LEU A 328 17.63 -2.07 23.65
N ASN A 329 18.08 -2.88 22.70
CA ASN A 329 19.44 -2.79 22.19
C ASN A 329 19.56 -1.76 21.03
N GLU A 330 20.79 -1.43 20.64
CA GLU A 330 21.06 -0.42 19.61
C GLU A 330 20.46 -0.76 18.23
N HIS A 331 20.33 -2.05 17.88
CA HIS A 331 19.73 -2.48 16.61
C HIS A 331 18.20 -2.31 16.59
N GLU A 332 17.56 -2.21 17.76
CA GLU A 332 16.12 -1.94 17.88
C GLU A 332 15.80 -0.45 17.84
N THR A 333 16.78 0.39 18.17
CA THR A 333 16.68 1.85 18.15
C THR A 333 17.71 2.46 17.20
N PRO A 334 17.75 2.09 15.90
CA PRO A 334 18.70 2.67 14.97
C PRO A 334 18.34 4.14 14.69
N ALA A 335 19.33 4.95 14.31
CA ALA A 335 19.04 6.24 13.69
C ALA A 335 18.45 6.02 12.29
N ARG A 336 17.49 6.88 11.92
CA ARG A 336 16.88 6.92 10.58
C ARG A 336 16.72 8.37 10.16
N VAL A 337 16.99 8.64 8.88
CA VAL A 337 16.81 9.96 8.28
C VAL A 337 15.75 9.89 7.18
N LEU A 338 14.78 10.78 7.21
CA LEU A 338 13.82 10.98 6.11
C LEU A 338 14.15 12.29 5.39
N VAL A 339 14.52 12.23 4.12
CA VAL A 339 14.78 13.40 3.28
C VAL A 339 13.45 13.96 2.76
N ARG A 340 13.19 15.23 3.08
CA ARG A 340 11.99 15.99 2.68
C ARG A 340 12.20 16.75 1.37
N ASP A 341 13.34 17.40 1.25
CA ASP A 341 13.71 18.17 0.07
C ASP A 341 15.23 18.31 -0.04
N VAL A 342 15.71 18.42 -1.27
CA VAL A 342 17.06 18.85 -1.61
C VAL A 342 16.93 19.88 -2.71
N ARG A 343 17.43 21.09 -2.46
CA ARG A 343 17.31 22.19 -3.41
C ARG A 343 18.59 23.03 -3.46
N PRO A 344 19.04 23.43 -4.67
CA PRO A 344 20.15 24.36 -4.80
C PRO A 344 19.76 25.72 -4.22
N LEU A 345 20.70 26.34 -3.51
CA LEU A 345 20.65 27.73 -3.09
C LEU A 345 21.36 28.62 -4.11
N ASP A 346 22.46 28.13 -4.67
CA ASP A 346 23.24 28.71 -5.75
C ASP A 346 24.12 27.62 -6.42
N SER A 347 25.17 28.00 -7.16
CA SER A 347 26.09 27.08 -7.83
C SER A 347 26.93 26.24 -6.88
N ASP A 348 27.19 26.73 -5.68
CA ASP A 348 28.11 26.09 -4.74
C ASP A 348 27.39 25.51 -3.53
N ARG A 349 26.09 25.79 -3.35
CA ARG A 349 25.41 25.44 -2.11
C ARG A 349 24.07 24.77 -2.35
N VAL A 350 23.83 23.70 -1.59
CA VAL A 350 22.57 22.95 -1.59
C VAL A 350 22.03 22.89 -0.18
N VAL A 351 20.72 23.09 -0.04
CA VAL A 351 20.00 22.91 1.23
C VAL A 351 19.33 21.55 1.22
N VAL A 352 19.51 20.79 2.30
CA VAL A 352 18.86 19.51 2.55
C VAL A 352 17.94 19.67 3.76
N ASP A 353 16.65 19.43 3.56
CA ASP A 353 15.66 19.34 4.63
C ASP A 353 15.41 17.87 4.96
N LEU A 354 15.55 17.51 6.23
CA LEU A 354 15.41 16.14 6.72
C LEU A 354 14.63 16.06 8.04
N VAL A 355 14.15 14.87 8.35
CA VAL A 355 13.69 14.47 9.68
C VAL A 355 14.60 13.35 10.16
N ALA A 356 15.45 13.64 11.13
CA ALA A 356 16.33 12.66 11.77
C ALA A 356 15.71 12.19 13.09
N ARG A 357 15.77 10.88 13.34
CA ARG A 357 15.21 10.27 14.55
C ARG A 357 16.02 9.06 15.00
N ILE A 358 15.82 8.68 16.26
CA ILE A 358 16.16 7.35 16.76
C ILE A 358 14.85 6.57 16.80
N GLU A 359 14.80 5.41 16.16
CA GLU A 359 13.59 4.58 16.15
C GLU A 359 13.18 4.20 17.58
N LEU A 360 11.87 4.18 17.83
CA LEU A 360 11.28 3.92 19.15
C LEU A 360 11.75 4.87 20.27
N VAL A 361 12.27 6.07 19.97
CA VAL A 361 12.53 7.12 20.95
C VAL A 361 11.59 8.31 20.71
N ASP A 362 10.89 8.76 21.75
CA ASP A 362 10.06 9.96 21.68
C ASP A 362 10.93 11.23 21.74
N LEU A 363 10.85 12.07 20.71
CA LEU A 363 11.64 13.30 20.63
C LEU A 363 10.94 14.51 21.27
N ALA A 364 9.68 14.37 21.69
CA ALA A 364 8.96 15.45 22.36
C ALA A 364 9.31 15.59 23.84
N GLU A 365 9.78 14.54 24.49
CA GLU A 365 10.12 14.57 25.92
C GLU A 365 11.43 15.32 26.20
N LYS A 366 12.40 15.22 25.28
CA LYS A 366 13.76 15.76 25.42
C LYS A 366 14.21 16.40 24.11
N THR A 367 14.90 17.54 24.20
CA THR A 367 15.41 18.25 23.01
C THR A 367 16.49 17.43 22.31
N PRO A 368 16.28 16.98 21.06
CA PRO A 368 17.30 16.25 20.31
C PRO A 368 18.44 17.18 19.87
N VAL A 369 19.66 16.65 19.85
CA VAL A 369 20.84 17.31 19.28
C VAL A 369 21.26 16.58 18.01
N PHE A 370 21.57 17.34 16.96
CA PHE A 370 21.94 16.79 15.66
C PHE A 370 23.33 17.27 15.25
N SER A 371 24.13 16.38 14.68
CA SER A 371 25.29 16.73 13.88
C SER A 371 25.23 15.98 12.54
N ALA A 372 25.87 16.53 11.52
CA ALA A 372 25.94 15.90 10.21
C ALA A 372 27.28 16.18 9.56
N ARG A 373 27.74 15.24 8.75
CA ARG A 373 28.96 15.37 7.95
C ARG A 373 28.79 14.70 6.60
N LEU A 374 29.59 15.12 5.62
CA LEU A 374 29.76 14.37 4.38
C LEU A 374 30.97 13.46 4.49
N VAL A 375 30.77 12.19 4.18
CA VAL A 375 31.82 11.17 4.20
C VAL A 375 32.08 10.72 2.76
N PRO A 376 33.34 10.64 2.31
CA PRO A 376 33.66 10.17 0.96
C PRO A 376 33.59 8.63 0.87
N ASP A 377 33.14 8.12 -0.27
CA ASP A 377 33.05 6.69 -0.58
C ASP A 377 34.11 6.24 -1.60
N LEU A 378 34.56 4.99 -1.49
CA LEU A 378 35.30 4.29 -2.55
C LEU A 378 34.34 3.96 -3.70
N VAL A 379 34.70 4.32 -4.93
CA VAL A 379 33.83 4.19 -6.12
C VAL A 379 34.02 2.82 -6.77
N ASP A 380 32.93 2.13 -7.09
CA ASP A 380 32.94 0.83 -7.79
C ASP A 380 33.46 0.95 -9.25
N MET A 381 34.05 -0.13 -9.77
CA MET A 381 34.82 -0.15 -11.04
C MET A 381 33.96 -0.03 -12.32
N ASP A 382 32.64 -0.17 -12.21
CA ASP A 382 31.69 -0.30 -13.35
C ASP A 382 30.74 0.90 -13.52
N ASP A 383 31.09 2.08 -12.99
CA ASP A 383 30.23 3.27 -13.11
C ASP A 383 30.23 3.84 -14.55
N GLU A 384 29.05 4.15 -15.10
CA GLU A 384 28.82 4.47 -16.53
C GLU A 384 29.58 5.70 -17.07
N ASP A 385 30.16 6.52 -16.19
CA ASP A 385 30.99 7.68 -16.58
C ASP A 385 32.51 7.40 -16.44
N GLY A 386 32.91 6.14 -16.23
CA GLY A 386 34.30 5.67 -16.35
C GLY A 386 35.25 6.01 -15.19
N PHE A 387 34.71 6.35 -14.01
CA PHE A 387 35.52 6.55 -12.81
C PHE A 387 35.78 5.20 -12.11
N ALA A 388 36.87 4.54 -12.48
CA ALA A 388 37.45 3.48 -11.66
C ALA A 388 38.22 4.13 -10.51
N SER A 389 37.85 3.85 -9.25
CA SER A 389 38.73 4.21 -8.14
C SER A 389 39.85 3.16 -8.02
N ASP A 390 41.10 3.61 -7.97
CA ASP A 390 42.21 2.73 -7.60
C ASP A 390 42.00 2.34 -6.13
N PRO A 391 41.97 1.05 -5.76
CA PRO A 391 41.80 0.64 -4.36
C PRO A 391 42.87 1.20 -3.41
N ASP A 392 43.99 1.72 -3.92
CA ASP A 392 45.02 2.43 -3.14
C ASP A 392 44.77 3.96 -3.05
N THR A 393 43.64 4.47 -3.53
CA THR A 393 43.29 5.90 -3.48
C THR A 393 43.02 6.34 -2.03
N VAL A 394 43.80 7.31 -1.54
CA VAL A 394 43.55 7.95 -0.24
C VAL A 394 42.28 8.80 -0.35
N LEU A 395 41.24 8.42 0.38
CA LEU A 395 40.01 9.20 0.49
C LEU A 395 40.28 10.53 1.22
N PRO A 396 39.59 11.61 0.85
CA PRO A 396 39.67 12.88 1.57
C PRO A 396 39.09 12.78 2.99
N ASP A 397 39.34 13.80 3.83
CA ASP A 397 38.74 13.87 5.16
C ASP A 397 37.22 14.18 5.07
N PRO A 398 36.39 13.67 6.00
CA PRO A 398 34.98 14.05 6.09
C PRO A 398 34.78 15.56 6.31
N ILE A 399 33.69 16.09 5.77
CA ILE A 399 33.34 17.52 5.85
C ILE A 399 32.21 17.70 6.87
N GLU A 400 32.49 18.37 7.98
CA GLU A 400 31.47 18.71 8.99
C GLU A 400 30.47 19.74 8.45
N LEU A 401 29.18 19.48 8.66
CA LEU A 401 28.11 20.34 8.19
C LEU A 401 27.45 21.10 9.35
N THR A 402 26.93 22.28 9.04
CA THR A 402 26.07 23.00 9.99
C THR A 402 24.66 22.41 9.93
N VAL A 403 24.12 22.03 11.09
CA VAL A 403 22.75 21.54 11.22
C VAL A 403 21.92 22.53 12.05
N THR A 404 20.78 22.92 11.50
CA THR A 404 19.80 23.79 12.18
C THR A 404 18.55 22.97 12.50
N PRO A 405 18.23 22.72 13.78
CA PRO A 405 16.99 22.05 14.17
C PRO A 405 15.75 22.83 13.71
N ARG A 406 14.69 22.10 13.36
CA ARG A 406 13.40 22.62 12.90
C ARG A 406 12.27 21.71 13.40
N TYR A 407 11.06 22.23 13.36
CA TYR A 407 9.87 21.42 13.63
C TYR A 407 9.23 20.98 12.31
N ASP A 408 9.06 19.68 12.10
CA ASP A 408 8.35 19.12 10.94
C ASP A 408 6.99 18.59 11.36
N ALA A 409 5.93 19.38 11.15
CA ALA A 409 4.57 19.03 11.54
C ALA A 409 4.04 17.75 10.86
N GLN A 410 4.63 17.35 9.73
CA GLN A 410 4.21 16.18 8.93
C GLN A 410 5.00 14.92 9.28
N ALA A 411 5.98 14.97 10.20
CA ALA A 411 6.91 13.86 10.46
C ALA A 411 6.15 12.57 10.81
N ASN A 412 5.26 12.62 11.79
CA ASN A 412 4.51 11.46 12.27
C ASN A 412 3.50 10.93 11.23
N MET A 413 2.99 11.80 10.34
CA MET A 413 2.16 11.37 9.22
C MET A 413 2.93 10.51 8.21
N THR A 414 4.22 10.78 8.02
CA THR A 414 5.07 10.01 7.10
C THR A 414 5.65 8.76 7.75
N ILE A 415 6.10 8.86 9.00
CA ILE A 415 6.78 7.75 9.72
C ILE A 415 5.76 6.70 10.19
N GLY A 416 4.59 7.11 10.68
CA GLY A 416 3.48 6.20 10.95
C GLY A 416 3.53 5.43 12.28
N HIS A 417 4.45 5.76 13.19
CA HIS A 417 4.47 5.22 14.55
C HIS A 417 3.32 5.77 15.41
N LYS A 418 2.87 4.98 16.39
CA LYS A 418 1.74 5.27 17.27
C LYS A 418 2.12 6.05 18.53
N TYR A 419 3.33 5.83 19.07
CA TYR A 419 3.67 6.27 20.43
C TYR A 419 4.69 7.40 20.50
N GLN A 420 5.62 7.49 19.55
CA GLN A 420 6.70 8.49 19.56
C GLN A 420 6.34 9.72 18.72
N ASP A 421 6.64 10.91 19.25
CA ASP A 421 6.56 12.16 18.48
C ASP A 421 7.89 12.50 17.83
N TYR A 422 7.97 12.36 16.50
CA TYR A 422 9.16 12.67 15.71
C TYR A 422 9.15 14.07 15.09
N ARG A 423 8.13 14.91 15.37
CA ARG A 423 8.06 16.28 14.81
C ARG A 423 9.26 17.16 15.22
N PRO A 424 9.82 17.03 16.44
CA PRO A 424 11.08 17.70 16.82
C PRO A 424 12.32 17.17 16.09
N GLY A 425 12.21 16.07 15.36
CA GLY A 425 13.27 15.46 14.55
C GLY A 425 13.63 16.25 13.28
N GLY A 426 12.85 17.27 12.93
CA GLY A 426 13.11 18.11 11.76
C GLY A 426 14.46 18.81 11.88
N CYS A 427 15.23 18.84 10.80
CA CYS A 427 16.45 19.61 10.74
C CYS A 427 16.79 20.00 9.29
N ARG A 428 17.61 21.03 9.15
CA ARG A 428 18.12 21.54 7.88
C ARG A 428 19.63 21.58 7.93
N THR A 429 20.27 21.11 6.87
CA THR A 429 21.70 21.29 6.66
C THR A 429 21.98 21.96 5.33
N GLU A 430 23.05 22.75 5.28
CA GLU A 430 23.55 23.40 4.07
C GLU A 430 24.87 22.73 3.70
N VAL A 431 24.95 22.24 2.47
CA VAL A 431 26.12 21.58 1.90
C VAL A 431 26.82 22.54 0.96
N ASP A 432 28.06 22.88 1.29
CA ASP A 432 28.96 23.63 0.40
C ASP A 432 29.65 22.65 -0.57
N LEU A 433 29.10 22.55 -1.77
CA LEU A 433 29.57 21.72 -2.87
C LEU A 433 30.98 22.10 -3.34
N SER A 434 31.43 23.33 -3.09
CA SER A 434 32.78 23.76 -3.50
C SER A 434 33.89 23.06 -2.71
N GLN A 435 33.56 22.50 -1.54
CA GLN A 435 34.49 21.76 -0.67
C GLN A 435 34.66 20.29 -1.09
N LEU A 436 33.79 19.78 -1.97
CA LEU A 436 33.89 18.41 -2.44
C LEU A 436 35.11 18.23 -3.36
N THR A 437 35.65 17.03 -3.37
CA THR A 437 36.55 16.57 -4.44
C THR A 437 35.79 15.66 -5.39
N SER A 438 36.35 15.42 -6.58
CA SER A 438 35.79 14.42 -7.51
C SER A 438 35.69 13.06 -6.82
N GLY A 439 34.53 12.42 -6.93
CA GLY A 439 34.21 11.20 -6.22
C GLY A 439 32.75 11.19 -5.76
N ARG A 440 32.43 10.22 -4.92
CA ARG A 440 31.11 10.10 -4.29
C ARG A 440 31.24 10.44 -2.82
N TRP A 441 30.27 11.19 -2.32
CA TRP A 441 30.13 11.56 -0.92
C TRP A 441 28.73 11.17 -0.46
N HIS A 442 28.55 10.79 0.80
CA HIS A 442 27.23 10.56 1.38
C HIS A 442 27.04 11.36 2.66
N LEU A 443 25.78 11.70 2.94
CA LEU A 443 25.39 12.35 4.18
C LEU A 443 25.35 11.33 5.32
N GLU A 444 26.09 11.61 6.39
CA GLU A 444 25.99 10.91 7.66
C GLU A 444 25.42 11.86 8.71
N VAL A 445 24.43 11.40 9.48
CA VAL A 445 23.74 12.18 10.52
C VAL A 445 23.84 11.46 11.84
N THR A 446 24.20 12.19 12.89
CA THR A 446 24.16 11.72 14.28
C THR A 446 23.03 12.41 15.03
N VAL A 447 22.28 11.62 15.79
CA VAL A 447 21.19 12.06 16.67
C VAL A 447 21.55 11.69 18.10
N ASP A 448 21.46 12.65 19.02
CA ASP A 448 21.60 12.47 20.46
C ASP A 448 20.30 12.89 21.15
N VAL A 449 19.71 11.97 21.91
CA VAL A 449 18.52 12.21 22.74
C VAL A 449 18.81 11.69 24.14
N ASP A 450 19.04 12.60 25.08
CA ASP A 450 19.21 12.28 26.51
C ASP A 450 20.30 11.22 26.78
N GLY A 451 21.39 11.25 26.01
CA GLY A 451 22.52 10.32 26.11
C GLY A 451 22.42 9.08 25.22
N VAL A 452 21.29 8.88 24.54
CA VAL A 452 21.16 7.87 23.47
C VAL A 452 21.68 8.48 22.17
N VAL A 453 22.91 8.13 21.80
CA VAL A 453 23.58 8.64 20.59
C VAL A 453 23.58 7.57 19.51
N ARG A 454 23.13 7.91 18.29
CA ARG A 454 23.11 7.03 17.12
C ARG A 454 23.53 7.78 15.87
N THR A 455 24.30 7.12 15.01
CA THR A 455 24.78 7.68 13.74
C THR A 455 24.29 6.81 12.59
N THR A 456 23.90 7.43 11.48
CA THR A 456 23.47 6.71 10.28
C THR A 456 23.76 7.49 9.01
N SER A 457 24.06 6.79 7.92
CA SER A 457 24.03 7.31 6.56
C SER A 457 22.81 6.84 5.77
N GLU A 458 21.98 5.97 6.36
CA GLU A 458 20.79 5.42 5.73
C GLU A 458 19.66 6.46 5.71
N VAL A 459 19.09 6.66 4.53
CA VAL A 459 18.03 7.63 4.27
C VAL A 459 16.80 7.00 3.60
N GLN A 460 15.65 7.47 4.03
CA GLN A 460 14.38 7.32 3.35
C GLN A 460 14.07 8.60 2.57
N VAL A 461 13.35 8.50 1.45
CA VAL A 461 12.96 9.66 0.63
C VAL A 461 11.44 9.79 0.70
N ASP A 462 10.94 10.99 1.02
CA ASP A 462 9.51 11.27 0.90
C ASP A 462 9.11 11.41 -0.58
N THR A 463 8.76 10.28 -1.19
CA THR A 463 8.36 10.18 -2.59
C THR A 463 7.11 10.97 -2.95
N ARG A 464 6.36 11.45 -1.94
CA ARG A 464 5.14 12.22 -2.14
C ARG A 464 5.41 13.73 -2.12
N GLY A 465 6.55 14.16 -1.59
CA GLY A 465 7.01 15.54 -1.52
C GLY A 465 8.09 15.86 -2.57
N PRO A 466 8.76 17.02 -2.43
CA PRO A 466 9.80 17.47 -3.37
C PRO A 466 10.95 16.48 -3.55
N ALA A 467 11.40 15.81 -2.48
CA ALA A 467 12.47 14.82 -2.54
C ALA A 467 12.13 13.59 -3.43
N GLY A 468 10.86 13.34 -3.73
CA GLY A 468 10.47 12.35 -4.74
C GLY A 468 11.01 12.63 -6.14
N ASN A 469 11.52 13.85 -6.39
CA ASN A 469 12.08 14.26 -7.68
C ASN A 469 13.61 14.17 -7.77
N LEU A 470 14.33 13.69 -6.72
CA LEU A 470 15.80 13.65 -6.66
C LEU A 470 16.46 12.96 -7.86
N ALA A 471 15.91 11.83 -8.31
CA ALA A 471 16.46 11.06 -9.44
C ALA A 471 15.84 11.42 -10.80
N THR A 472 15.12 12.55 -10.90
CA THR A 472 14.41 12.94 -12.13
C THR A 472 15.16 14.02 -12.90
N ARG A 473 14.89 14.15 -14.20
CA ARG A 473 15.41 15.25 -15.05
C ARG A 473 15.10 16.68 -14.54
N TYR A 474 14.23 16.82 -13.55
CA TYR A 474 13.84 18.11 -12.97
C TYR A 474 14.77 18.55 -11.82
N ARG A 475 15.62 17.65 -11.31
CA ARG A 475 16.72 17.98 -10.37
C ARG A 475 18.06 17.61 -11.04
N PRO A 476 18.52 18.38 -12.04
CA PRO A 476 19.78 18.11 -12.73
C PRO A 476 20.98 18.30 -11.80
N ARG A 477 22.17 17.92 -12.28
CA ARG A 477 23.43 18.21 -11.57
C ARG A 477 23.61 19.71 -11.32
N VAL A 478 24.18 20.04 -10.16
CA VAL A 478 24.61 21.38 -9.80
C VAL A 478 26.06 21.57 -10.24
N HIS A 479 26.34 22.64 -10.96
CA HIS A 479 27.69 22.94 -11.44
C HIS A 479 28.33 24.02 -10.57
N THR A 480 29.43 23.66 -9.91
CA THR A 480 30.10 24.47 -8.90
C THR A 480 31.15 25.40 -9.52
N SER A 481 31.46 26.48 -8.81
CA SER A 481 32.57 27.38 -9.15
C SER A 481 33.94 26.70 -9.02
N SER A 482 34.04 25.61 -8.25
CA SER A 482 35.23 24.76 -8.15
C SER A 482 35.45 23.85 -9.37
N GLY A 483 34.58 23.92 -10.38
CA GLY A 483 34.71 23.12 -11.60
C GLY A 483 34.19 21.69 -11.46
N LEU A 484 33.28 21.44 -10.51
CA LEU A 484 32.64 20.14 -10.30
C LEU A 484 31.17 20.17 -10.74
N SER A 485 30.68 19.00 -11.13
CA SER A 485 29.32 18.71 -11.53
C SER A 485 28.76 17.68 -10.55
N VAL A 486 27.91 18.14 -9.65
CA VAL A 486 27.42 17.36 -8.51
C VAL A 486 25.99 16.90 -8.75
N ALA A 487 25.79 15.58 -8.86
CA ALA A 487 24.46 14.99 -8.80
C ALA A 487 24.10 14.68 -7.34
N CYS A 488 22.84 14.90 -6.96
CA CYS A 488 22.31 14.41 -5.70
C CYS A 488 21.31 13.29 -6.00
N ASP A 489 21.57 12.08 -5.51
CA ASP A 489 20.71 10.92 -5.71
C ASP A 489 20.60 10.05 -4.45
N ARG A 490 19.71 9.06 -4.49
CA ARG A 490 19.69 7.98 -3.51
C ARG A 490 20.51 6.82 -4.10
N TYR A 491 21.63 6.49 -3.47
CA TYR A 491 22.50 5.39 -3.87
C TYR A 491 22.76 4.50 -2.65
N LEU A 492 22.55 3.19 -2.79
CA LEU A 492 22.67 2.22 -1.68
C LEU A 492 21.94 2.68 -0.39
N ASP A 493 20.74 3.24 -0.54
CA ASP A 493 19.95 3.78 0.56
C ASP A 493 20.56 4.95 1.32
N GLN A 494 21.57 5.62 0.75
CA GLN A 494 22.17 6.83 1.29
C GLN A 494 21.82 8.05 0.44
N LEU A 495 21.80 9.24 1.05
CA LEU A 495 21.74 10.50 0.29
C LEU A 495 23.15 10.80 -0.21
N SER A 496 23.35 10.65 -1.52
CA SER A 496 24.66 10.71 -2.13
C SER A 496 24.83 11.97 -2.97
N PHE A 497 26.03 12.55 -2.91
CA PHE A 497 26.52 13.66 -3.70
C PHE A 497 27.66 13.15 -4.58
N ARG A 498 27.37 12.96 -5.87
CA ARG A 498 28.33 12.48 -6.85
C ARG A 498 28.94 13.66 -7.59
N ALA A 499 30.18 13.99 -7.25
CA ALA A 499 30.94 15.08 -7.86
C ALA A 499 31.87 14.55 -8.95
N VAL A 500 31.73 15.07 -10.18
CA VAL A 500 32.67 14.77 -11.28
C VAL A 500 33.23 16.08 -11.84
N PRO A 501 34.45 16.09 -12.42
CA PRO A 501 34.94 17.27 -13.12
C PRO A 501 33.93 17.74 -14.18
N THR A 502 33.61 19.03 -14.17
CA THR A 502 32.74 19.62 -15.17
C THR A 502 33.44 19.57 -16.53
N PRO A 503 32.75 19.12 -17.60
CA PRO A 503 33.23 19.26 -18.97
C PRO A 503 33.81 20.65 -19.25
N ALA A 504 34.88 20.69 -20.04
CA ALA A 504 35.62 21.92 -20.31
C ALA A 504 34.80 23.01 -21.00
N THR A 505 33.71 22.65 -21.69
CA THR A 505 32.80 23.58 -22.36
C THR A 505 31.47 23.70 -21.59
N SER A 506 31.13 24.92 -21.15
CA SER A 506 29.84 25.26 -20.56
C SER A 506 28.95 26.05 -21.54
N LEU A 507 27.64 25.96 -21.34
CA LEU A 507 26.61 26.76 -21.97
C LEU A 507 26.20 27.86 -20.98
N GLU A 508 26.62 29.10 -21.27
CA GLU A 508 26.31 30.28 -20.46
C GLU A 508 24.95 30.87 -20.81
N GLN A 509 24.64 30.92 -22.11
CA GLN A 509 23.38 31.45 -22.61
C GLN A 509 22.88 30.61 -23.77
N VAL A 510 21.56 30.44 -23.83
CA VAL A 510 20.89 29.85 -24.97
C VAL A 510 19.70 30.71 -25.33
N GLN A 511 19.57 30.99 -26.63
CA GLN A 511 18.43 31.65 -27.23
C GLN A 511 17.83 30.70 -28.25
N VAL A 512 16.51 30.58 -28.23
CA VAL A 512 15.77 29.73 -29.16
C VAL A 512 14.75 30.62 -29.83
N GLU A 513 14.89 30.82 -31.15
CA GLU A 513 13.96 31.57 -31.99
C GLU A 513 13.40 30.62 -33.07
N GLY A 514 12.12 30.27 -32.96
CA GLY A 514 11.47 29.27 -33.81
C GLY A 514 12.10 27.87 -33.74
N ARG A 515 13.05 27.57 -34.64
CA ARG A 515 13.84 26.33 -34.71
C ARG A 515 15.35 26.59 -34.80
N THR A 516 15.74 27.85 -34.70
CA THR A 516 17.12 28.28 -34.66
C THR A 516 17.53 28.42 -33.21
N VAL A 517 18.58 27.70 -32.83
CA VAL A 517 19.13 27.67 -31.48
C VAL A 517 20.50 28.33 -31.53
N SER A 518 20.63 29.44 -30.83
CA SER A 518 21.90 30.15 -30.64
C SER A 518 22.42 29.87 -29.24
N LEU A 519 23.64 29.33 -29.17
CA LEU A 519 24.32 28.97 -27.93
C LEU A 519 25.53 29.88 -27.73
N THR A 520 25.70 30.39 -26.52
CA THR A 520 26.92 31.08 -26.07
C THR A 520 27.65 30.14 -25.13
N LEU A 521 28.83 29.72 -25.54
CA LEU A 521 29.70 28.78 -24.85
C LEU A 521 30.82 29.52 -24.12
N ALA A 522 31.26 28.95 -23.00
CA ALA A 522 32.45 29.38 -22.28
C ALA A 522 33.36 28.19 -21.93
N GLY A 523 34.54 28.48 -21.38
CA GLY A 523 35.58 27.49 -21.11
C GLY A 523 36.43 27.19 -22.35
N GLU A 524 36.71 25.91 -22.60
CA GLU A 524 37.41 25.46 -23.81
C GLU A 524 36.42 25.45 -24.99
N LEU A 525 36.63 26.36 -25.95
CA LEU A 525 35.75 26.53 -27.09
C LEU A 525 36.05 25.48 -28.18
N PRO A 526 35.07 24.64 -28.56
CA PRO A 526 35.28 23.62 -29.58
C PRO A 526 35.23 24.21 -31.00
N GLN A 527 35.73 23.48 -32.00
CA GLN A 527 35.64 23.84 -33.42
C GLN A 527 34.18 23.91 -33.91
N ALA A 528 33.33 22.99 -33.48
CA ALA A 528 31.93 22.93 -33.86
C ALA A 528 31.04 22.36 -32.74
N VAL A 529 29.72 22.60 -32.86
CA VAL A 529 28.70 21.91 -32.06
C VAL A 529 27.81 21.08 -32.98
N ARG A 530 27.45 19.89 -32.52
CA ARG A 530 26.57 18.96 -33.21
C ARG A 530 25.32 18.65 -32.38
N ALA A 531 24.15 18.79 -32.99
CA ALA A 531 22.88 18.34 -32.47
C ALA A 531 22.47 17.02 -33.11
N ILE A 532 22.05 16.03 -32.30
CA ILE A 532 21.66 14.70 -32.73
C ILE A 532 20.26 14.37 -32.20
N GLY A 533 19.31 14.12 -33.11
CA GLY A 533 17.92 13.80 -32.77
C GLY A 533 17.20 13.15 -33.96
N GLY A 534 16.33 12.16 -33.70
CA GLY A 534 15.50 11.53 -34.74
C GLY A 534 16.27 10.87 -35.90
N GLY A 535 17.50 10.41 -35.65
CA GLY A 535 18.39 9.86 -36.69
C GLY A 535 19.08 10.93 -37.56
N VAL A 536 18.85 12.21 -37.30
CA VAL A 536 19.45 13.35 -38.02
C VAL A 536 20.57 13.97 -37.19
N ARG A 537 21.59 14.50 -37.89
CA ARG A 537 22.72 15.23 -37.31
C ARG A 537 22.82 16.60 -37.95
N VAL A 538 22.89 17.64 -37.13
CA VAL A 538 23.09 19.03 -37.56
C VAL A 538 24.35 19.54 -36.90
N GLU A 539 25.25 20.12 -37.67
CA GLU A 539 26.56 20.60 -37.20
C GLU A 539 26.76 22.06 -37.62
N ALA A 540 27.30 22.87 -36.72
CA ALA A 540 27.63 24.26 -36.98
C ALA A 540 28.96 24.65 -36.31
N PRO A 541 29.81 25.45 -36.98
CA PRO A 541 31.08 25.92 -36.42
C PRO A 541 30.86 26.91 -35.28
N VAL A 542 31.78 26.93 -34.32
CA VAL A 542 31.80 27.93 -33.24
C VAL A 542 32.62 29.15 -33.69
N HIS A 543 32.07 30.35 -33.49
CA HIS A 543 32.72 31.62 -33.79
C HIS A 543 32.66 32.52 -32.56
N ASP A 544 33.82 32.88 -32.00
CA ASP A 544 33.96 33.71 -30.79
C ASP A 544 33.07 33.24 -29.63
N GLY A 545 33.01 31.92 -29.42
CA GLY A 545 32.20 31.29 -28.37
C GLY A 545 30.71 31.17 -28.69
N THR A 546 30.26 31.63 -29.86
CA THR A 546 28.86 31.53 -30.28
C THR A 546 28.67 30.49 -31.37
N VAL A 547 27.55 29.78 -31.33
CA VAL A 547 27.14 28.82 -32.38
C VAL A 547 25.65 28.92 -32.63
N THR A 548 25.24 28.77 -33.88
CA THR A 548 23.83 28.80 -34.27
C THR A 548 23.48 27.56 -35.08
N LEU A 549 22.48 26.82 -34.62
CA LEU A 549 22.00 25.57 -35.20
C LEU A 549 20.56 25.75 -35.67
N THR A 550 20.20 25.30 -36.88
CA THR A 550 18.80 25.22 -37.31
C THR A 550 18.36 23.77 -37.33
N LEU A 551 17.45 23.40 -36.42
CA LEU A 551 17.07 22.02 -36.18
C LEU A 551 15.85 21.63 -37.05
N PRO A 552 15.88 20.54 -37.84
CA PRO A 552 14.70 20.03 -38.53
C PRO A 552 13.71 19.41 -37.54
N ALA A 553 12.44 19.26 -37.89
CA ALA A 553 11.45 18.62 -37.01
C ALA A 553 11.55 17.10 -37.06
N HIS A 554 11.39 16.43 -35.91
CA HIS A 554 11.20 14.98 -35.86
C HIS A 554 10.22 14.57 -34.77
N GLY A 555 9.61 13.39 -34.92
CA GLY A 555 8.72 12.80 -33.92
C GLY A 555 9.49 12.13 -32.78
N ALA A 556 8.80 11.87 -31.67
CA ALA A 556 9.34 11.09 -30.56
C ALA A 556 9.80 9.71 -31.06
N VAL A 557 10.99 9.29 -30.61
CA VAL A 557 11.53 7.96 -30.93
C VAL A 557 10.88 6.88 -30.05
N GLU A 558 10.37 7.28 -28.87
CA GLU A 558 9.69 6.41 -27.90
C GLU A 558 8.32 6.99 -27.50
N PRO A 559 7.30 6.14 -27.28
CA PRO A 559 6.00 6.58 -26.76
C PRO A 559 6.13 7.25 -25.38
N GLY A 560 5.59 8.48 -25.23
CA GLY A 560 5.50 9.17 -23.94
C GLY A 560 6.70 10.06 -23.55
N ALA A 561 7.82 10.01 -24.28
CA ALA A 561 8.94 10.94 -24.13
C ALA A 561 8.90 12.05 -25.20
N PRO A 562 9.25 13.30 -24.88
CA PRO A 562 9.40 14.32 -25.90
C PRO A 562 10.59 13.95 -26.80
N ALA A 563 10.45 14.19 -28.10
CA ALA A 563 11.61 14.15 -29.00
C ALA A 563 12.67 15.13 -28.49
N ALA A 564 13.94 14.69 -28.43
CA ALA A 564 15.03 15.49 -27.93
C ALA A 564 16.25 15.44 -28.87
N TRP A 565 16.90 16.59 -28.97
CA TRP A 565 18.17 16.82 -29.65
C TRP A 565 19.27 16.91 -28.61
N ARG A 566 20.15 15.93 -28.63
CA ARG A 566 21.34 15.88 -27.78
C ARG A 566 22.42 16.79 -28.38
N LEU A 567 22.99 17.68 -27.58
CA LEU A 567 24.06 18.57 -28.01
C LEU A 567 25.43 17.97 -27.65
N GLU A 568 26.38 18.06 -28.58
CA GLU A 568 27.76 17.59 -28.42
C GLU A 568 28.74 18.63 -28.96
N THR A 569 29.89 18.78 -28.30
CA THR A 569 31.02 19.54 -28.86
C THR A 569 31.79 18.69 -29.87
N LEU A 570 32.52 19.31 -30.80
CA LEU A 570 33.41 18.65 -31.75
C LEU A 570 34.76 19.35 -31.77
N GLU A 571 35.82 18.62 -31.42
CA GLU A 571 37.21 19.09 -31.44
C GLU A 571 38.11 17.98 -32.02
N ASP A 572 38.85 18.26 -33.09
CA ASP A 572 39.77 17.31 -33.73
C ASP A 572 39.18 15.91 -34.01
N GLY A 573 37.88 15.85 -34.32
CA GLY A 573 37.14 14.61 -34.58
C GLY A 573 36.66 13.85 -33.34
N THR A 574 36.95 14.35 -32.13
CA THR A 574 36.40 13.85 -30.86
C THR A 574 35.14 14.63 -30.48
N SER A 575 34.17 13.94 -29.87
CA SER A 575 32.92 14.56 -29.42
C SER A 575 32.82 14.64 -27.90
N GLY A 576 32.49 15.81 -27.36
CA GLY A 576 32.27 16.04 -25.93
C GLY A 576 30.82 16.42 -25.59
N ARG A 577 30.55 16.61 -24.30
CA ARG A 577 29.24 17.06 -23.77
C ARG A 577 29.26 18.56 -23.47
N ILE A 578 28.10 19.20 -23.56
CA ILE A 578 27.91 20.60 -23.16
C ILE A 578 27.12 20.63 -21.85
N VAL A 579 27.67 21.30 -20.85
CA VAL A 579 27.05 21.50 -19.55
C VAL A 579 26.24 22.78 -19.53
N TRP A 580 25.09 22.81 -18.85
CA TRP A 580 24.35 24.06 -18.64
C TRP A 580 24.43 24.51 -17.19
N THR A 581 25.13 25.61 -16.94
CA THR A 581 25.63 26.05 -15.62
C THR A 581 24.66 26.87 -14.77
N ASP A 582 23.36 26.96 -15.11
CA ASP A 582 22.39 27.75 -14.33
C ASP A 582 21.61 26.88 -13.32
N PRO A 583 22.05 26.75 -12.05
CA PRO A 583 21.43 25.87 -11.07
C PRO A 583 20.04 26.34 -10.58
N LEU A 584 19.69 27.62 -10.78
CA LEU A 584 18.47 28.24 -10.25
C LEU A 584 17.39 28.50 -11.32
N GLY A 585 17.76 28.41 -12.60
CA GLY A 585 16.84 28.58 -13.72
C GLY A 585 15.74 27.52 -13.80
N GLU A 586 14.68 27.84 -14.55
CA GLU A 586 13.65 26.87 -14.91
C GLU A 586 14.26 25.66 -15.64
N PRO A 587 13.64 24.46 -15.58
CA PRO A 587 14.19 23.27 -16.22
C PRO A 587 14.28 23.38 -17.76
N TRP A 588 13.68 24.42 -18.35
CA TRP A 588 13.71 24.75 -19.77
C TRP A 588 13.75 26.26 -20.02
N THR A 589 14.26 26.66 -21.19
CA THR A 589 14.26 28.06 -21.66
C THR A 589 14.09 28.14 -23.18
N GLY A 590 13.50 29.24 -23.66
CA GLY A 590 13.28 29.50 -25.09
C GLY A 590 12.15 30.49 -25.34
N GLU A 591 11.87 30.78 -26.61
CA GLU A 591 10.77 31.66 -27.01
C GLU A 591 9.41 31.06 -26.62
N ARG A 592 8.60 31.84 -25.90
CA ARG A 592 7.20 31.49 -25.61
C ARG A 592 6.45 31.33 -26.93
N GLY A 593 5.89 30.15 -27.18
CA GLY A 593 5.23 29.87 -28.46
C GLY A 593 6.11 29.14 -29.49
N GLY A 594 7.34 28.77 -29.14
CA GLY A 594 8.26 28.03 -30.00
C GLY A 594 7.83 26.59 -30.31
N SER A 595 8.58 25.91 -31.18
CA SER A 595 8.40 24.47 -31.44
C SER A 595 9.40 23.60 -30.67
N VAL A 596 10.47 24.22 -30.18
CA VAL A 596 11.52 23.60 -29.39
C VAL A 596 11.87 24.48 -28.19
N LEU A 597 12.36 23.89 -27.11
CA LEU A 597 12.95 24.59 -25.95
C LEU A 597 14.31 23.99 -25.63
N ALA A 598 15.24 24.79 -25.14
CA ALA A 598 16.43 24.27 -24.49
C ALA A 598 16.05 23.70 -23.11
N SER A 599 16.62 22.55 -22.76
CA SER A 599 16.36 21.80 -21.53
C SER A 599 17.66 21.12 -21.09
N ARG A 600 17.65 20.50 -19.91
CA ARG A 600 18.69 19.56 -19.47
C ARG A 600 18.22 18.13 -19.55
N ASP A 601 19.14 17.21 -19.77
CA ASP A 601 18.88 15.79 -19.55
C ASP A 601 19.02 15.44 -18.04
N GLY A 602 18.79 14.18 -17.68
CA GLY A 602 18.92 13.73 -16.29
C GLY A 602 20.33 13.86 -15.70
N ARG A 603 21.36 14.10 -16.53
CA ARG A 603 22.75 14.29 -16.10
C ARG A 603 23.14 15.78 -16.05
N GLY A 604 22.23 16.69 -16.39
CA GLY A 604 22.49 18.14 -16.44
C GLY A 604 23.09 18.63 -17.76
N TYR A 605 23.23 17.77 -18.77
CA TYR A 605 23.76 18.20 -20.07
C TYR A 605 22.71 18.92 -20.90
N ALA A 606 23.16 19.91 -21.66
CA ALA A 606 22.30 20.71 -22.52
C ALA A 606 21.69 19.85 -23.64
N GLN A 607 20.38 19.96 -23.81
CA GLN A 607 19.63 19.35 -24.90
C GLN A 607 18.55 20.31 -25.39
N ILE A 608 17.99 20.05 -26.57
CA ILE A 608 16.85 20.78 -27.11
C ILE A 608 15.66 19.82 -27.21
N ILE A 609 14.56 20.10 -26.54
CA ILE A 609 13.36 19.27 -26.55
C ILE A 609 12.31 19.83 -27.52
N GLU A 610 11.62 18.96 -28.24
CA GLU A 610 10.44 19.31 -29.02
C GLU A 610 9.24 19.44 -28.07
N VAL A 611 8.51 20.56 -28.18
CA VAL A 611 7.47 20.94 -27.19
C VAL A 611 6.07 21.02 -27.76
N ALA A 612 5.79 20.42 -28.91
CA ALA A 612 4.45 20.48 -29.52
C ALA A 612 3.31 20.17 -28.53
N ASP A 613 2.26 21.01 -28.55
CA ASP A 613 1.05 20.85 -27.75
C ASP A 613 1.38 20.66 -26.24
N THR A 614 2.28 21.47 -25.70
CA THR A 614 2.75 21.37 -24.30
C THR A 614 2.46 22.62 -23.47
N VAL A 615 1.96 22.42 -22.25
CA VAL A 615 1.80 23.44 -21.20
C VAL A 615 2.65 23.11 -19.97
N ALA A 616 3.02 24.13 -19.22
CA ALA A 616 3.58 24.01 -17.88
C ALA A 616 2.57 24.54 -16.86
N VAL A 617 2.37 23.79 -15.77
CA VAL A 617 1.61 24.22 -14.60
C VAL A 617 2.56 24.88 -13.63
N ASP A 618 2.22 26.11 -13.24
CA ASP A 618 3.01 26.93 -12.34
C ASP A 618 2.54 26.79 -10.90
N ARG A 619 1.22 26.81 -10.70
CA ARG A 619 0.62 26.80 -9.38
C ARG A 619 -0.75 26.18 -9.40
N VAL A 620 -1.10 25.52 -8.29
CA VAL A 620 -2.46 25.09 -8.00
C VAL A 620 -2.87 25.68 -6.66
N GLU A 621 -4.02 26.34 -6.62
CA GLU A 621 -4.54 27.03 -5.44
C GLU A 621 -5.94 26.51 -5.09
N LEU A 622 -6.14 26.20 -3.81
CA LEU A 622 -7.43 25.86 -3.24
C LEU A 622 -8.16 27.16 -2.82
N GLY A 623 -9.35 27.38 -3.36
CA GLY A 623 -10.26 28.43 -2.93
C GLY A 623 -11.61 27.88 -2.48
N GLU A 624 -12.51 28.76 -2.02
CA GLU A 624 -13.87 28.36 -1.66
C GLU A 624 -14.61 27.72 -2.84
N GLY A 625 -14.88 26.42 -2.75
CA GLY A 625 -15.62 25.67 -3.76
C GLY A 625 -14.91 25.50 -5.11
N ARG A 626 -13.62 25.84 -5.24
CA ARG A 626 -12.89 25.79 -6.53
C ARG A 626 -11.40 25.50 -6.39
N ILE A 627 -10.83 24.94 -7.45
CA ILE A 627 -9.38 24.75 -7.63
C ILE A 627 -8.92 25.63 -8.80
N THR A 628 -8.02 26.57 -8.53
CA THR A 628 -7.44 27.44 -9.55
C THR A 628 -6.09 26.88 -9.98
N VAL A 629 -5.92 26.68 -11.29
CA VAL A 629 -4.65 26.22 -11.88
C VAL A 629 -4.12 27.31 -12.79
N ARG A 630 -2.92 27.78 -12.49
CA ARG A 630 -2.19 28.75 -13.30
C ARG A 630 -1.03 28.07 -14.01
N GLY A 631 -0.82 28.45 -15.25
CA GLY A 631 0.24 27.90 -16.07
C GLY A 631 0.52 28.74 -17.30
N HIS A 632 1.42 28.26 -18.14
CA HIS A 632 1.74 28.90 -19.41
C HIS A 632 2.05 27.88 -20.51
N TRP A 633 1.93 28.32 -21.76
CA TRP A 633 2.26 27.54 -22.94
C TRP A 633 3.77 27.47 -23.14
N LEU A 634 4.29 26.25 -23.25
CA LEU A 634 5.70 26.00 -23.64
C LEU A 634 5.89 26.01 -25.14
N SER A 635 4.81 25.96 -25.91
CA SER A 635 4.81 25.83 -27.36
C SER A 635 3.86 26.79 -28.03
N SER A 636 3.85 26.79 -29.36
CA SER A 636 2.90 27.56 -30.16
C SER A 636 1.47 27.30 -29.67
N ILE A 637 0.76 28.38 -29.36
CA ILE A 637 -0.57 28.28 -28.75
C ILE A 637 -1.55 27.72 -29.80
N PRO A 638 -2.19 26.56 -29.54
CA PRO A 638 -3.16 26.01 -30.47
C PRO A 638 -4.43 26.87 -30.49
N LYS A 639 -5.20 26.82 -31.59
CA LYS A 639 -6.47 27.57 -31.69
C LYS A 639 -7.49 27.19 -30.61
N HIS A 640 -7.47 25.92 -30.18
CA HIS A 640 -8.37 25.37 -29.19
C HIS A 640 -7.62 24.39 -28.30
N ALA A 641 -7.76 24.56 -26.99
CA ALA A 641 -7.21 23.66 -26.00
C ALA A 641 -8.14 23.51 -24.80
N ARG A 642 -8.05 22.37 -24.13
CA ARG A 642 -8.78 22.06 -22.91
C ARG A 642 -7.85 21.37 -21.91
N LEU A 643 -7.97 21.75 -20.64
CA LEU A 643 -7.33 21.06 -19.53
C LEU A 643 -8.38 20.21 -18.83
N THR A 644 -8.07 18.94 -18.62
CA THR A 644 -8.91 18.01 -17.88
C THR A 644 -8.26 17.69 -16.55
N LEU A 645 -9.02 17.78 -15.46
CA LEU A 645 -8.66 17.26 -14.15
C LEU A 645 -9.36 15.92 -13.97
N SER A 646 -8.62 14.81 -13.99
CA SER A 646 -9.20 13.46 -13.99
C SER A 646 -8.77 12.65 -12.77
N GLY A 647 -9.73 12.19 -11.98
CA GLY A 647 -9.57 11.20 -10.92
C GLY A 647 -10.27 9.88 -11.24
N SER A 648 -10.37 8.99 -10.27
CA SER A 648 -11.04 7.68 -10.42
C SER A 648 -12.57 7.81 -10.58
N ARG A 649 -13.18 8.78 -9.89
CA ARG A 649 -14.63 8.99 -9.86
C ARG A 649 -15.12 10.15 -10.72
N HIS A 650 -14.32 11.21 -10.83
CA HIS A 650 -14.72 12.44 -11.49
C HIS A 650 -13.68 12.92 -12.51
N SER A 651 -14.16 13.50 -13.60
CA SER A 651 -13.33 14.14 -14.63
C SER A 651 -14.02 15.42 -15.09
N GLU A 652 -13.34 16.56 -14.93
CA GLU A 652 -13.83 17.86 -15.39
C GLU A 652 -12.90 18.39 -16.48
N THR A 653 -13.48 18.89 -17.57
CA THR A 653 -12.72 19.47 -18.69
C THR A 653 -13.07 20.95 -18.85
N VAL A 654 -12.08 21.82 -18.67
CA VAL A 654 -12.21 23.28 -18.79
C VAL A 654 -11.46 23.76 -20.02
N LYS A 655 -12.03 24.76 -20.72
CA LYS A 655 -11.37 25.40 -21.87
C LYS A 655 -10.23 26.28 -21.37
N ILE A 656 -9.05 26.13 -21.98
CA ILE A 656 -7.91 27.01 -21.72
C ILE A 656 -8.04 28.25 -22.61
N ASP A 657 -7.71 29.43 -22.08
CA ASP A 657 -7.54 30.62 -22.91
C ASP A 657 -6.32 30.44 -23.84
N THR A 658 -6.55 30.62 -25.13
CA THR A 658 -5.54 30.50 -26.18
C THR A 658 -5.20 31.87 -26.79
N GLY A 659 -5.68 32.96 -26.20
CA GLY A 659 -5.36 34.34 -26.59
C GLY A 659 -4.11 34.90 -25.93
N ALA A 660 -3.61 34.26 -24.86
CA ALA A 660 -2.43 34.66 -24.11
C ALA A 660 -1.49 33.47 -23.87
N ALA A 661 -0.21 33.77 -23.64
CA ALA A 661 0.80 32.76 -23.34
C ALA A 661 0.62 32.14 -21.94
N GLU A 662 0.04 32.90 -21.02
CA GLU A 662 -0.34 32.44 -19.68
C GLU A 662 -1.83 32.11 -19.65
N PHE A 663 -2.20 31.16 -18.81
CA PHE A 663 -3.58 30.77 -18.60
C PHE A 663 -3.89 30.62 -17.12
N GLU A 664 -5.15 30.87 -16.80
CA GLU A 664 -5.78 30.51 -15.55
C GLU A 664 -7.01 29.68 -15.89
N VAL A 665 -7.12 28.49 -15.30
CA VAL A 665 -8.33 27.66 -15.39
C VAL A 665 -8.83 27.34 -13.99
N VAL A 666 -10.14 27.31 -13.85
CA VAL A 666 -10.80 27.05 -12.57
C VAL A 666 -11.63 25.79 -12.72
N PHE A 667 -11.34 24.80 -11.87
CA PHE A 667 -12.14 23.59 -11.71
C PHE A 667 -13.08 23.76 -10.52
N SER A 668 -14.26 23.16 -10.61
CA SER A 668 -15.22 23.13 -9.52
C SER A 668 -14.79 22.10 -8.46
N LEU A 669 -14.86 22.46 -7.17
CA LEU A 669 -14.82 21.46 -6.09
C LEU A 669 -16.19 20.81 -5.88
N ARG A 670 -17.23 21.30 -6.56
CA ARG A 670 -18.58 20.76 -6.50
C ARG A 670 -18.82 19.81 -7.65
N TRP A 671 -19.46 18.69 -7.35
CA TRP A 671 -19.89 17.72 -8.34
C TRP A 671 -21.21 17.07 -7.94
N ASP A 672 -21.93 16.55 -8.91
CA ASP A 672 -23.14 15.77 -8.71
C ASP A 672 -23.20 14.65 -9.74
N GLU A 673 -22.60 13.51 -9.39
CA GLU A 673 -22.56 12.33 -10.27
C GLU A 673 -23.95 11.80 -10.61
N TRP A 674 -24.88 11.90 -9.65
CA TRP A 674 -26.17 11.19 -9.68
C TRP A 674 -27.40 12.09 -9.79
N GLY A 675 -27.23 13.42 -9.82
CA GLY A 675 -28.36 14.35 -9.81
C GLY A 675 -29.06 14.46 -8.45
N LEU A 676 -28.38 14.09 -7.36
CA LEU A 676 -28.93 14.05 -6.01
C LEU A 676 -28.65 15.36 -5.22
N GLY A 677 -28.04 16.37 -5.86
CA GLY A 677 -27.57 17.63 -5.27
C GLY A 677 -26.04 17.81 -5.34
N GLU A 678 -25.50 19.00 -5.14
CA GLU A 678 -24.03 19.16 -5.16
C GLU A 678 -23.37 18.57 -3.90
N SER A 679 -22.23 17.89 -4.05
CA SER A 679 -21.32 17.53 -2.96
C SER A 679 -19.88 17.95 -3.29
N VAL A 680 -18.96 17.78 -2.34
CA VAL A 680 -17.54 18.04 -2.55
C VAL A 680 -16.91 16.91 -3.36
N LEU A 681 -15.91 17.20 -4.19
CA LEU A 681 -15.14 16.19 -4.92
C LEU A 681 -14.59 15.11 -3.98
N PRO A 682 -14.64 13.82 -4.36
CA PRO A 682 -14.11 12.73 -3.53
C PRO A 682 -12.62 12.87 -3.26
N SER A 683 -12.21 12.43 -2.06
CA SER A 683 -10.79 12.28 -1.76
C SER A 683 -10.12 11.32 -2.75
N GLY A 684 -8.91 11.65 -3.19
CA GLY A 684 -8.22 10.86 -4.21
C GLY A 684 -7.07 11.61 -4.88
N VAL A 685 -6.50 10.97 -5.90
CA VAL A 685 -5.48 11.57 -6.77
C VAL A 685 -6.14 11.96 -8.09
N TYR A 686 -5.92 13.20 -8.51
CA TYR A 686 -6.42 13.76 -9.76
C TYR A 686 -5.24 14.21 -10.61
N GLN A 687 -5.25 13.87 -11.90
CA GLN A 687 -4.16 14.15 -12.84
C GLN A 687 -4.60 15.19 -13.88
N PHE A 688 -3.69 16.08 -14.26
CA PHE A 688 -3.92 17.03 -15.34
C PHE A 688 -3.66 16.38 -16.71
N GLN A 689 -4.59 16.55 -17.64
CA GLN A 689 -4.48 16.07 -19.01
C GLN A 689 -4.80 17.20 -19.99
N LEU A 690 -3.93 17.39 -20.99
CA LEU A 690 -4.14 18.41 -22.02
C LEU A 690 -4.72 17.78 -23.28
N THR A 691 -5.71 18.44 -23.88
CA THR A 691 -6.26 18.09 -25.19
C THR A 691 -6.27 19.31 -26.11
N CYS A 692 -5.67 19.19 -27.30
CA CYS A 692 -5.54 20.24 -28.30
C CYS A 692 -6.34 19.92 -29.58
N GLY A 693 -7.02 20.93 -30.16
CA GLY A 693 -7.73 20.79 -31.44
C GLY A 693 -8.79 19.68 -31.48
N ALA A 694 -8.79 18.86 -32.54
CA ALA A 694 -9.72 17.75 -32.76
C ALA A 694 -9.38 16.52 -31.90
N LYS A 695 -9.29 16.70 -30.57
CA LYS A 695 -8.98 15.68 -29.56
C LYS A 695 -7.55 15.10 -29.64
N ARG A 696 -6.56 15.87 -30.09
CA ARG A 696 -5.16 15.43 -30.03
C ARG A 696 -4.64 15.53 -28.58
N PRO A 697 -4.04 14.50 -28.00
CA PRO A 697 -3.45 14.58 -26.67
C PRO A 697 -2.24 15.53 -26.68
N GLY A 698 -2.16 16.38 -25.66
CA GLY A 698 -1.03 17.26 -25.38
C GLY A 698 -0.26 16.83 -24.13
N ASN A 699 0.84 17.52 -23.83
CA ASN A 699 1.68 17.24 -22.67
C ASN A 699 1.48 18.27 -21.56
N VAL A 700 1.50 17.82 -20.31
CA VAL A 700 1.47 18.68 -19.12
C VAL A 700 2.79 18.53 -18.37
N ARG A 701 3.46 19.64 -18.10
CA ARG A 701 4.72 19.76 -17.34
C ARG A 701 4.48 20.61 -16.09
N HIS A 702 5.46 20.68 -15.19
CA HIS A 702 5.40 21.50 -13.98
C HIS A 702 6.68 22.34 -13.84
N THR A 703 6.58 23.58 -13.40
CA THR A 703 7.76 24.42 -13.13
C THR A 703 8.38 24.14 -11.77
N ASN A 704 9.49 24.82 -11.47
CA ASN A 704 10.06 24.82 -10.12
C ASN A 704 9.06 25.37 -9.09
N ALA A 705 8.28 26.40 -9.43
CA ALA A 705 7.25 26.98 -8.55
C ALA A 705 6.17 25.96 -8.13
N PHE A 706 5.82 25.02 -9.01
CA PHE A 706 4.89 23.94 -8.67
C PHE A 706 5.47 22.99 -7.63
N LEU A 707 6.77 22.66 -7.76
CA LEU A 707 7.46 21.77 -6.82
C LEU A 707 7.62 22.40 -5.43
N GLU A 708 7.85 23.72 -5.36
CA GLU A 708 7.95 24.44 -4.08
C GLU A 708 6.68 24.29 -3.22
N HIS A 709 5.52 24.18 -3.85
CA HIS A 709 4.24 24.00 -3.17
C HIS A 709 3.87 22.51 -2.96
N GLN A 710 4.69 21.57 -3.42
CA GLN A 710 4.43 20.13 -3.26
C GLN A 710 4.60 19.66 -1.80
N ALA A 711 5.38 20.38 -1.00
CA ALA A 711 5.62 20.03 0.41
C ALA A 711 4.45 20.39 1.33
N GLU A 712 3.65 21.39 0.99
CA GLU A 712 2.65 21.98 1.88
C GLU A 712 1.22 21.63 1.47
N PHE A 713 0.38 21.36 2.47
CA PHE A 713 -1.04 21.18 2.26
C PHE A 713 -1.77 22.53 2.31
N GLN A 714 -2.60 22.78 1.32
CA GLN A 714 -3.62 23.81 1.38
C GLN A 714 -4.87 23.21 2.01
N THR A 715 -5.46 23.86 3.01
CA THR A 715 -6.60 23.32 3.76
C THR A 715 -7.77 24.30 3.74
N SER A 716 -8.97 23.77 3.56
CA SER A 716 -10.26 24.44 3.75
C SER A 716 -11.09 23.63 4.74
N ASP A 717 -12.28 24.11 5.11
CA ASP A 717 -13.20 23.37 5.99
C ASP A 717 -13.71 22.06 5.35
N GLU A 718 -13.60 21.91 4.03
CA GLU A 718 -14.17 20.77 3.28
C GLU A 718 -13.12 19.77 2.80
N VAL A 719 -11.94 20.25 2.40
CA VAL A 719 -10.86 19.43 1.83
C VAL A 719 -9.49 19.97 2.17
N ARG A 720 -8.53 19.05 2.13
CA ARG A 720 -7.09 19.32 2.11
C ARG A 720 -6.51 18.94 0.75
N LEU A 721 -5.81 19.86 0.11
CA LEU A 721 -5.23 19.73 -1.23
C LEU A 721 -3.71 19.78 -1.17
N ARG A 722 -3.04 18.96 -1.97
CA ARG A 722 -1.60 19.09 -2.23
C ARG A 722 -1.24 18.76 -3.69
N PRO A 723 -0.35 19.52 -4.34
CA PRO A 723 0.20 19.14 -5.64
C PRO A 723 0.93 17.79 -5.57
N VAL A 724 0.87 17.00 -6.64
CA VAL A 724 1.59 15.73 -6.78
C VAL A 724 2.14 15.58 -8.19
N ASN A 725 3.22 14.81 -8.34
CA ASN A 725 3.94 14.69 -9.61
C ASN A 725 4.23 13.25 -10.08
N GLY A 726 3.54 12.24 -9.51
CA GLY A 726 3.86 10.81 -9.73
C GLY A 726 3.93 10.38 -11.20
N SER A 727 2.79 10.13 -11.84
CA SER A 727 2.70 9.81 -13.28
C SER A 727 2.66 11.05 -14.18
N GLY A 728 2.79 12.24 -13.58
CA GLY A 728 2.57 13.55 -14.18
C GLY A 728 2.05 14.56 -13.15
N PRO A 729 1.97 15.85 -13.52
CA PRO A 729 1.43 16.90 -12.66
C PRO A 729 -0.05 16.65 -12.33
N GLY A 730 -0.41 16.81 -11.06
CA GLY A 730 -1.77 16.66 -10.56
C GLY A 730 -1.93 17.19 -9.15
N ILE A 731 -3.01 16.78 -8.50
CA ILE A 731 -3.30 17.07 -7.09
C ILE A 731 -3.75 15.81 -6.36
N THR A 732 -3.61 15.82 -5.04
CA THR A 732 -4.34 14.93 -4.16
C THR A 732 -5.33 15.73 -3.30
N LEU A 733 -6.56 15.25 -3.22
CA LEU A 733 -7.58 15.71 -2.29
C LEU A 733 -7.71 14.72 -1.14
N GLN A 734 -7.81 15.23 0.08
CA GLN A 734 -7.92 14.48 1.32
C GLN A 734 -8.98 15.11 2.23
N PRO A 735 -9.49 14.35 3.23
CA PRO A 735 -10.35 14.93 4.26
C PRO A 735 -9.65 16.10 4.98
N PRO A 736 -10.41 17.11 5.46
CA PRO A 736 -9.88 18.35 6.04
C PRO A 736 -9.37 18.16 7.48
N ILE A 737 -8.67 17.06 7.75
CA ILE A 737 -8.05 16.81 9.06
C ILE A 737 -6.77 17.65 9.13
N PRO A 738 -6.56 18.47 10.18
CA PRO A 738 -5.31 19.21 10.35
C PRO A 738 -4.09 18.29 10.36
N VAL A 739 -2.95 18.79 9.89
CA VAL A 739 -1.70 18.01 9.74
C VAL A 739 -1.23 17.43 11.08
N ASP A 740 -1.34 18.20 12.16
CA ASP A 740 -0.97 17.81 13.52
C ASP A 740 -1.97 16.84 14.18
N HIS A 741 -3.15 16.67 13.58
CA HIS A 741 -4.17 15.73 13.99
C HIS A 741 -4.25 14.48 13.10
N ALA A 742 -3.42 14.41 12.06
CA ALA A 742 -3.41 13.30 11.10
C ALA A 742 -2.26 12.31 11.37
N GLY A 743 -2.48 11.04 11.04
CA GLY A 743 -1.47 9.98 11.14
C GLY A 743 -1.57 9.17 12.44
N SER A 744 -0.84 8.06 12.51
CA SER A 744 -0.96 7.05 13.57
C SER A 744 -0.76 7.62 14.98
N TYR A 745 0.26 8.46 15.18
CA TYR A 745 0.55 9.10 16.46
C TYR A 745 -0.60 9.98 16.95
N ALA A 746 -1.04 10.93 16.11
CA ALA A 746 -2.10 11.86 16.47
C ALA A 746 -3.43 11.15 16.71
N HIS A 747 -3.74 10.12 15.90
CA HIS A 747 -4.89 9.26 16.13
C HIS A 747 -4.77 8.50 17.46
N ASN A 748 -3.59 7.95 17.80
CA ASN A 748 -3.40 7.27 19.08
C ASN A 748 -3.62 8.22 20.28
N LEU A 749 -3.04 9.42 20.23
CA LEU A 749 -3.25 10.44 21.26
C LEU A 749 -4.72 10.82 21.42
N ALA A 750 -5.46 10.95 20.31
CA ALA A 750 -6.88 11.24 20.36
C ALA A 750 -7.69 10.06 20.95
N ARG A 751 -7.31 8.81 20.66
CA ARG A 751 -7.92 7.61 21.26
C ARG A 751 -7.70 7.56 22.77
N GLU A 752 -6.47 7.79 23.22
CA GLU A 752 -6.13 7.84 24.65
C GLU A 752 -6.94 8.92 25.37
N ARG A 753 -7.14 10.08 24.74
CA ARG A 753 -8.01 11.14 25.28
C ARG A 753 -9.47 10.72 25.39
N VAL A 754 -10.02 10.02 24.39
CA VAL A 754 -11.40 9.50 24.45
C VAL A 754 -11.55 8.47 25.58
N LEU A 755 -10.58 7.56 25.72
CA LEU A 755 -10.60 6.54 26.77
C LEU A 755 -10.43 7.13 28.17
N ALA A 756 -9.71 8.25 28.30
CA ALA A 756 -9.52 8.98 29.55
C ALA A 756 -10.53 10.12 29.78
N ALA A 757 -11.55 10.28 28.92
CA ALA A 757 -12.43 11.43 28.96
C ALA A 757 -13.37 11.42 30.19
N GLU A 758 -13.33 12.50 30.98
CA GLU A 758 -14.25 12.74 32.10
C GLU A 758 -15.41 13.68 31.73
N GLU A 759 -15.41 14.24 30.51
CA GLU A 759 -16.43 15.18 30.02
C GLU A 759 -17.85 14.61 30.17
N PRO A 760 -18.89 15.38 30.55
CA PRO A 760 -20.23 14.81 30.69
C PRO A 760 -20.77 14.26 29.37
N ILE A 761 -21.60 13.21 29.46
CA ILE A 761 -22.35 12.69 28.29
C ILE A 761 -23.33 13.76 27.81
N ASP A 762 -23.33 14.01 26.50
CA ASP A 762 -24.28 14.89 25.82
C ASP A 762 -25.58 14.11 25.55
N GLU A 763 -26.56 14.32 26.44
CA GLU A 763 -27.89 13.71 26.40
C GLU A 763 -28.71 14.04 25.13
N SER A 764 -28.30 15.06 24.36
CA SER A 764 -28.97 15.48 23.12
C SER A 764 -28.31 14.93 21.84
N ALA A 765 -27.16 14.26 21.94
CA ALA A 765 -26.37 13.86 20.79
C ALA A 765 -26.63 12.41 20.35
N VAL A 766 -26.85 12.24 19.04
CA VAL A 766 -26.95 10.94 18.37
C VAL A 766 -25.85 10.85 17.31
N TYR A 767 -24.99 9.85 17.42
CA TYR A 767 -24.00 9.52 16.40
C TYR A 767 -24.52 8.38 15.51
N LEU A 768 -24.54 8.61 14.21
CA LEU A 768 -24.96 7.68 13.17
C LEU A 768 -23.78 7.40 12.22
N SER A 769 -23.55 6.14 11.87
CA SER A 769 -22.52 5.77 10.89
C SER A 769 -22.83 4.46 10.20
N THR A 770 -22.40 4.34 8.94
CA THR A 770 -22.67 3.22 8.05
C THR A 770 -21.39 2.77 7.33
N TYR A 771 -21.06 1.47 7.38
CA TYR A 771 -19.95 0.74 6.71
C TYR A 771 -18.50 1.19 6.94
N ALA A 772 -18.27 2.48 7.17
CA ALA A 772 -17.05 3.23 7.51
C ALA A 772 -17.21 4.69 7.07
N GLY A 773 -18.43 5.25 7.18
CA GLY A 773 -18.76 6.61 6.78
C GLY A 773 -18.77 6.90 5.29
N SER A 774 -18.85 5.88 4.42
CA SER A 774 -18.75 6.09 2.96
C SER A 774 -19.97 6.78 2.33
N THR A 775 -21.15 6.63 2.94
CA THR A 775 -22.38 7.31 2.54
C THR A 775 -23.42 7.16 3.65
N ALA A 776 -24.26 8.16 3.90
CA ALA A 776 -25.38 8.03 4.83
C ALA A 776 -26.54 7.25 4.15
N THR A 777 -26.81 6.02 4.62
CA THR A 777 -27.76 5.07 4.03
C THR A 777 -28.25 4.09 5.10
N ASP A 778 -28.85 2.96 4.68
CA ASP A 778 -29.25 1.82 5.51
C ASP A 778 -30.21 2.22 6.65
N SER A 779 -30.24 1.45 7.73
CA SER A 779 -31.22 1.60 8.82
C SER A 779 -31.04 2.93 9.54
N GLN A 780 -29.81 3.44 9.58
CA GLN A 780 -29.45 4.74 10.14
C GLN A 780 -30.13 5.90 9.40
N LEU A 781 -30.27 5.82 8.08
CA LEU A 781 -30.98 6.84 7.30
C LEU A 781 -32.46 6.90 7.68
N ALA A 782 -33.13 5.75 7.76
CA ALA A 782 -34.53 5.66 8.17
C ALA A 782 -34.73 6.18 9.62
N ILE A 783 -33.84 5.77 10.55
CA ILE A 783 -33.84 6.26 11.94
C ILE A 783 -33.63 7.78 11.99
N HIS A 784 -32.66 8.30 11.24
CA HIS A 784 -32.39 9.75 11.16
C HIS A 784 -33.63 10.52 10.74
N GLU A 785 -34.27 10.09 9.64
CA GLU A 785 -35.45 10.74 9.13
C GLU A 785 -36.62 10.72 10.14
N HIS A 786 -36.80 9.61 10.84
CA HIS A 786 -37.83 9.49 11.87
C HIS A 786 -37.53 10.42 13.06
N LEU A 787 -36.31 10.36 13.62
CA LEU A 787 -35.89 11.19 14.75
C LEU A 787 -35.98 12.68 14.43
N ARG A 788 -35.62 13.11 13.22
CA ARG A 788 -35.76 14.52 12.80
C ARG A 788 -37.21 15.01 12.92
N ARG A 789 -38.20 14.15 12.71
CA ARG A 789 -39.63 14.49 12.79
C ARG A 789 -40.16 14.42 14.22
N THR A 790 -39.74 13.43 15.00
CA THR A 790 -40.33 13.12 16.32
C THR A 790 -39.52 13.67 17.50
N ARG A 791 -38.21 13.84 17.33
CA ARG A 791 -37.24 14.28 18.34
C ARG A 791 -36.33 15.39 17.81
N PRO A 792 -36.88 16.57 17.45
CA PRO A 792 -36.09 17.70 16.95
C PRO A 792 -35.18 18.34 18.02
N ASP A 793 -35.29 17.90 19.28
CA ASP A 793 -34.38 18.20 20.38
C ASP A 793 -33.00 17.56 20.20
N LEU A 794 -32.90 16.50 19.40
CA LEU A 794 -31.66 15.75 19.21
C LEU A 794 -30.80 16.33 18.08
N THR A 795 -29.49 16.36 18.31
CA THR A 795 -28.50 16.68 17.28
C THR A 795 -27.99 15.38 16.65
N LEU A 796 -28.20 15.24 15.33
CA LEU A 796 -27.90 14.02 14.58
C LEU A 796 -26.55 14.15 13.86
N TYR A 797 -25.48 13.64 14.47
CA TYR A 797 -24.13 13.61 13.90
C TYR A 797 -23.95 12.39 12.99
N TRP A 798 -23.36 12.59 11.82
CA TRP A 798 -23.06 11.52 10.85
C TRP A 798 -21.57 11.35 10.66
N GLY A 799 -21.04 10.17 11.03
CA GLY A 799 -19.67 9.78 10.72
C GLY A 799 -19.47 9.63 9.22
N VAL A 800 -18.63 10.47 8.62
CA VAL A 800 -18.34 10.47 7.18
C VAL A 800 -16.86 10.29 6.88
N ALA A 801 -16.52 9.53 5.84
CA ALA A 801 -15.14 9.33 5.43
C ALA A 801 -14.50 10.63 4.92
N ASP A 802 -15.28 11.44 4.22
CA ASP A 802 -14.97 12.79 3.76
C ASP A 802 -16.27 13.57 3.44
N HIS A 803 -16.15 14.84 3.07
CA HIS A 803 -17.30 15.68 2.71
C HIS A 803 -17.91 15.36 1.32
N ALA A 804 -17.37 14.38 0.58
CA ALA A 804 -18.04 13.85 -0.60
C ALA A 804 -19.17 12.87 -0.22
N SER A 805 -19.08 12.29 0.98
CA SER A 805 -20.12 11.44 1.57
C SER A 805 -21.31 12.31 1.98
N ARG A 806 -22.43 12.12 1.29
CA ARG A 806 -23.65 12.92 1.53
C ARG A 806 -24.27 12.58 2.87
N VAL A 807 -24.77 13.60 3.54
CA VAL A 807 -25.52 13.50 4.80
C VAL A 807 -26.94 14.00 4.56
N PRO A 808 -27.97 13.30 5.09
CA PRO A 808 -29.36 13.73 4.96
C PRO A 808 -29.61 15.10 5.58
N GLU A 809 -30.64 15.79 5.08
CA GLU A 809 -31.02 17.10 5.58
C GLU A 809 -31.33 17.07 7.09
N GLY A 810 -30.68 17.96 7.85
CA GLY A 810 -30.76 18.02 9.31
C GLY A 810 -29.65 17.24 10.02
N GLY A 811 -28.82 16.50 9.28
CA GLY A 811 -27.63 15.83 9.81
C GLY A 811 -26.39 16.73 9.82
N VAL A 812 -25.52 16.53 10.81
CA VAL A 812 -24.24 17.22 10.96
C VAL A 812 -23.11 16.27 10.56
N PRO A 813 -22.39 16.48 9.44
CA PRO A 813 -21.27 15.63 9.06
C PRO A 813 -20.11 15.78 10.07
N VAL A 814 -19.56 14.65 10.51
CA VAL A 814 -18.31 14.59 11.31
C VAL A 814 -17.33 13.65 10.62
N VAL A 815 -16.21 14.21 10.16
CA VAL A 815 -15.20 13.45 9.42
C VAL A 815 -14.55 12.43 10.35
N LEU A 816 -14.57 11.14 9.98
CA LEU A 816 -13.97 10.07 10.78
C LEU A 816 -12.49 10.39 11.08
N GLN A 817 -12.06 10.11 12.31
CA GLN A 817 -10.71 10.40 12.81
C GLN A 817 -10.35 11.90 12.92
N SER A 818 -11.29 12.80 12.64
CA SER A 818 -11.11 14.21 13.01
C SER A 818 -11.22 14.42 14.53
N PRO A 819 -10.70 15.53 15.07
CA PRO A 819 -10.88 15.89 16.48
C PRO A 819 -12.35 15.91 16.91
N ASP A 820 -13.25 16.43 16.07
CA ASP A 820 -14.68 16.46 16.35
C ASP A 820 -15.31 15.07 16.39
N TRP A 821 -14.88 14.16 15.52
CA TRP A 821 -15.36 12.79 15.56
C TRP A 821 -15.00 12.08 16.86
N TYR A 822 -13.75 12.21 17.33
CA TYR A 822 -13.32 11.64 18.62
C TYR A 822 -14.13 12.21 19.79
N ARG A 823 -14.37 13.53 19.80
CA ARG A 823 -15.22 14.18 20.79
C ARG A 823 -16.65 13.62 20.76
N VAL A 824 -17.27 13.52 19.59
CA VAL A 824 -18.65 13.06 19.44
C VAL A 824 -18.80 11.61 19.89
N ILE A 825 -17.94 10.68 19.46
CA ILE A 825 -18.07 9.27 19.87
C ILE A 825 -17.76 9.06 21.37
N GLY A 826 -16.98 9.95 21.99
CA GLY A 826 -16.67 9.90 23.42
C GLY A 826 -17.73 10.53 24.33
N THR A 827 -18.64 11.35 23.77
CA THR A 827 -19.61 12.13 24.56
C THR A 827 -21.07 11.90 24.17
N ALA A 828 -21.37 11.43 22.95
CA ALA A 828 -22.75 11.27 22.50
C ALA A 828 -23.51 10.22 23.33
N LYS A 829 -24.75 10.54 23.71
CA LYS A 829 -25.63 9.63 24.44
C LYS A 829 -25.99 8.39 23.63
N TYR A 830 -26.35 8.59 22.35
CA TYR A 830 -26.82 7.51 21.49
C TYR A 830 -25.81 7.26 20.37
N LEU A 831 -25.41 6.00 20.21
CA LEU A 831 -24.50 5.53 19.17
C LEU A 831 -25.26 4.51 18.32
N VAL A 832 -25.38 4.76 17.01
CA VAL A 832 -26.10 3.89 16.08
C VAL A 832 -25.18 3.52 14.93
N GLN A 833 -24.82 2.25 14.81
CA GLN A 833 -23.97 1.75 13.73
C GLN A 833 -24.49 0.44 13.14
N ASN A 834 -24.12 0.18 11.89
CA ASN A 834 -24.39 -1.08 11.21
C ASN A 834 -23.16 -2.00 11.13
N ILE A 835 -22.02 -1.51 11.61
CA ILE A 835 -20.76 -2.23 11.78
C ILE A 835 -20.16 -1.81 13.13
N ASP A 836 -19.19 -2.58 13.63
CA ASP A 836 -18.58 -2.29 14.93
C ASP A 836 -17.52 -1.18 14.87
N PHE A 837 -17.27 -0.53 16.01
CA PHE A 837 -16.10 0.31 16.19
C PHE A 837 -14.79 -0.49 16.14
N ASP A 838 -13.68 0.21 15.91
CA ASP A 838 -12.34 -0.36 15.92
C ASP A 838 -11.92 -0.77 17.35
N ARG A 839 -10.94 -1.68 17.47
CA ARG A 839 -10.63 -2.42 18.71
C ARG A 839 -10.29 -1.59 19.94
N TRP A 840 -9.81 -0.38 19.74
CA TRP A 840 -9.39 0.50 20.83
C TRP A 840 -10.59 1.11 21.57
N TRP A 841 -11.76 1.18 20.93
CA TRP A 841 -12.92 1.89 21.46
C TRP A 841 -13.68 1.01 22.44
N HIS A 842 -14.13 1.61 23.54
CA HIS A 842 -15.00 0.99 24.53
C HIS A 842 -16.16 1.93 24.84
N LYS A 843 -17.36 1.36 25.02
CA LYS A 843 -18.55 2.14 25.41
C LYS A 843 -18.35 2.70 26.81
N ARG A 844 -18.57 4.01 26.97
CA ARG A 844 -18.54 4.66 28.28
C ARG A 844 -19.87 4.51 29.02
N GLU A 845 -19.80 4.41 30.34
CA GLU A 845 -20.99 4.46 31.19
C GLU A 845 -21.86 5.69 30.88
N GLY A 846 -23.16 5.47 30.71
CA GLY A 846 -24.13 6.49 30.34
C GLY A 846 -24.41 6.59 28.84
N GLN A 847 -23.55 6.05 27.96
CA GLN A 847 -23.84 5.91 26.53
C GLN A 847 -24.75 4.71 26.25
N ARG A 848 -25.45 4.74 25.13
CA ARG A 848 -26.27 3.65 24.60
C ARG A 848 -25.89 3.33 23.16
N PHE A 849 -25.66 2.07 22.86
CA PHE A 849 -25.24 1.59 21.54
C PHE A 849 -26.28 0.65 20.92
N LEU A 850 -26.86 1.07 19.80
CA LEU A 850 -27.67 0.29 18.88
C LEU A 850 -26.82 -0.25 17.71
N GLN A 851 -26.69 -1.58 17.63
CA GLN A 851 -26.09 -2.28 16.48
C GLN A 851 -27.21 -2.75 15.54
N THR A 852 -27.33 -2.11 14.38
CA THR A 852 -28.38 -2.45 13.40
C THR A 852 -28.00 -3.61 12.50
N PHE A 853 -26.71 -3.95 12.41
CA PHE A 853 -26.16 -4.75 11.30
C PHE A 853 -26.58 -4.16 9.94
N HIS A 854 -26.24 -4.87 8.85
CA HIS A 854 -26.41 -4.38 7.47
C HIS A 854 -27.04 -5.44 6.56
N GLY A 855 -27.94 -6.24 7.12
CA GLY A 855 -28.84 -7.09 6.36
C GLY A 855 -29.15 -8.42 7.01
N TYR A 856 -29.98 -9.21 6.32
CA TYR A 856 -30.49 -10.47 6.85
C TYR A 856 -29.36 -11.42 7.29
N PRO A 857 -29.44 -12.05 8.48
CA PRO A 857 -28.40 -12.95 9.01
C PRO A 857 -28.22 -14.22 8.15
N ALA A 858 -27.49 -14.13 7.04
CA ALA A 858 -27.34 -15.24 6.09
C ALA A 858 -26.01 -15.99 6.23
N LYS A 859 -24.94 -15.28 6.60
CA LYS A 859 -23.56 -15.80 6.62
C LYS A 859 -22.99 -15.72 8.02
N SER A 860 -22.08 -16.62 8.35
CA SER A 860 -21.30 -16.55 9.57
C SER A 860 -20.40 -15.31 9.58
N MET A 861 -20.43 -14.58 10.70
CA MET A 861 -19.70 -13.32 10.92
C MET A 861 -19.03 -13.24 12.30
N GLY A 862 -19.35 -14.16 13.20
CA GLY A 862 -18.80 -14.23 14.55
C GLY A 862 -17.96 -15.47 14.78
N LEU A 863 -18.17 -16.14 15.92
CA LEU A 863 -17.39 -17.27 16.43
C LEU A 863 -17.16 -18.38 15.43
N ARG A 864 -18.15 -18.79 14.62
CA ARG A 864 -17.94 -19.85 13.63
C ARG A 864 -16.95 -19.40 12.55
N MET A 865 -17.10 -18.19 12.02
CA MET A 865 -16.16 -17.59 11.07
C MET A 865 -14.78 -17.42 11.71
N TRP A 866 -14.69 -16.90 12.95
CA TRP A 866 -13.40 -16.70 13.62
C TRP A 866 -12.67 -18.02 13.87
N ARG A 867 -13.39 -19.08 14.26
CA ARG A 867 -12.84 -20.44 14.38
C ARG A 867 -12.42 -21.00 13.02
N ALA A 868 -13.22 -20.77 11.97
CA ALA A 868 -12.85 -21.15 10.60
C ALA A 868 -11.64 -20.36 10.08
N LYS A 869 -11.38 -19.15 10.60
CA LYS A 869 -10.15 -18.37 10.39
C LYS A 869 -8.99 -18.81 11.29
N MET A 870 -9.15 -19.87 12.08
CA MET A 870 -8.16 -20.34 13.05
C MET A 870 -7.78 -19.25 14.06
N PHE A 871 -8.75 -18.45 14.54
CA PHE A 871 -8.51 -17.60 15.71
C PHE A 871 -8.40 -18.47 16.96
N SER A 872 -7.48 -18.11 17.85
CA SER A 872 -7.34 -18.78 19.13
C SER A 872 -8.52 -18.42 20.06
N PRO A 873 -8.82 -19.22 21.09
CA PRO A 873 -9.88 -18.91 22.04
C PRO A 873 -9.82 -17.48 22.62
N LEU A 874 -8.66 -17.00 23.11
CA LEU A 874 -8.48 -15.64 23.64
C LEU A 874 -8.65 -14.58 22.55
N ARG A 875 -8.21 -14.87 21.32
CA ARG A 875 -8.47 -13.96 20.21
C ARG A 875 -9.97 -13.88 19.90
N CYS A 876 -10.72 -14.97 20.04
CA CYS A 876 -12.18 -14.94 19.92
C CYS A 876 -12.80 -14.14 21.06
N GLU A 877 -12.35 -14.32 22.31
CA GLU A 877 -12.80 -13.57 23.47
C GLU A 877 -12.55 -12.06 23.30
N ALA A 878 -11.36 -11.65 22.88
CA ALA A 878 -11.06 -10.25 22.59
C ALA A 878 -11.93 -9.65 21.47
N GLU A 879 -12.35 -10.45 20.48
CA GLU A 879 -13.31 -10.00 19.47
C GLU A 879 -14.74 -9.92 20.02
N LEU A 880 -15.13 -10.78 20.98
CA LEU A 880 -16.39 -10.67 21.71
C LEU A 880 -16.42 -9.42 22.58
N ASP A 881 -15.38 -9.18 23.38
CA ASP A 881 -15.26 -7.98 24.23
C ASP A 881 -15.36 -6.69 23.42
N ARG A 882 -14.75 -6.68 22.23
CA ARG A 882 -14.84 -5.54 21.31
C ARG A 882 -16.25 -5.33 20.76
N THR A 883 -16.99 -6.41 20.54
CA THR A 883 -18.29 -6.37 19.84
C THR A 883 -19.42 -6.32 20.85
N THR A 884 -19.75 -7.46 21.46
CA THR A 884 -20.98 -7.67 22.22
C THR A 884 -21.03 -6.96 23.55
N ALA A 885 -19.89 -6.77 24.22
CA ALA A 885 -19.86 -6.10 25.52
C ALA A 885 -20.33 -4.64 25.42
N GLY A 886 -20.20 -4.02 24.24
CA GLY A 886 -20.64 -2.67 23.98
C GLY A 886 -22.12 -2.51 23.66
N TRP A 887 -22.80 -3.55 23.16
CA TRP A 887 -24.15 -3.39 22.57
C TRP A 887 -25.27 -3.38 23.62
N ASP A 888 -26.09 -2.32 23.64
CA ASP A 888 -27.29 -2.25 24.48
C ASP A 888 -28.52 -2.82 23.81
N LEU A 889 -28.57 -2.75 22.48
CA LEU A 889 -29.62 -3.33 21.67
C LEU A 889 -29.05 -3.73 20.31
N ILE A 890 -29.43 -4.91 19.83
CA ILE A 890 -29.16 -5.32 18.45
C ILE A 890 -30.45 -5.57 17.67
N LEU A 891 -30.38 -5.40 16.34
CA LEU A 891 -31.51 -5.64 15.46
C LEU A 891 -31.41 -6.99 14.73
N THR A 892 -32.53 -7.71 14.71
CA THR A 892 -32.76 -8.86 13.83
C THR A 892 -34.08 -8.67 13.08
N PRO A 893 -34.30 -9.31 11.93
CA PRO A 893 -35.51 -9.09 11.15
C PRO A 893 -36.74 -9.77 11.79
N THR A 894 -36.55 -10.96 12.37
CA THR A 894 -37.60 -11.75 13.02
C THR A 894 -37.04 -12.53 14.23
N PRO A 895 -37.86 -12.93 15.22
CA PRO A 895 -37.41 -13.66 16.41
C PRO A 895 -36.70 -14.99 16.10
N GLU A 896 -37.01 -15.62 14.97
CA GLU A 896 -36.35 -16.87 14.53
C GLU A 896 -34.87 -16.66 14.22
N MET A 897 -34.47 -15.43 13.86
CA MET A 897 -33.09 -15.10 13.52
C MET A 897 -32.23 -14.78 14.73
N ASP A 898 -32.84 -14.48 15.88
CA ASP A 898 -32.13 -14.17 17.13
C ASP A 898 -31.10 -15.24 17.50
N ARG A 899 -31.46 -16.52 17.33
CA ARG A 899 -30.58 -17.65 17.67
C ARG A 899 -29.22 -17.54 16.98
N TYR A 900 -29.18 -17.04 15.76
CA TYR A 900 -27.95 -17.00 14.98
C TYR A 900 -26.98 -15.95 15.51
N TYR A 901 -27.47 -14.78 15.90
CA TYR A 901 -26.61 -13.77 16.53
C TYR A 901 -26.27 -14.11 17.98
N ARG A 902 -27.16 -14.81 18.71
CA ARG A 902 -26.80 -15.38 20.01
C ARG A 902 -25.67 -16.40 19.90
N GLU A 903 -25.68 -17.25 18.87
CA GLU A 903 -24.63 -18.25 18.64
C GLU A 903 -23.34 -17.66 18.06
N GLU A 904 -23.45 -16.78 17.06
CA GLU A 904 -22.29 -16.17 16.39
C GLU A 904 -21.54 -15.22 17.31
N TYR A 905 -22.26 -14.43 18.10
CA TYR A 905 -21.65 -13.38 18.93
C TYR A 905 -21.71 -13.70 20.43
N ALA A 906 -22.13 -14.90 20.84
CA ALA A 906 -22.34 -15.23 22.25
C ALA A 906 -23.17 -14.17 23.00
N TYR A 907 -24.10 -13.50 22.32
CA TYR A 907 -24.82 -12.34 22.84
C TYR A 907 -25.99 -12.77 23.73
N ASP A 908 -25.97 -12.36 24.99
CA ASP A 908 -27.04 -12.60 25.96
C ASP A 908 -27.98 -11.39 26.16
N GLY A 909 -27.60 -10.21 25.66
CA GLY A 909 -28.34 -8.96 25.81
C GLY A 909 -29.65 -8.85 24.98
N PRO A 910 -30.26 -7.64 24.99
CA PRO A 910 -31.52 -7.35 24.32
C PRO A 910 -31.44 -7.40 22.79
N ILE A 911 -32.41 -8.07 22.17
CA ILE A 911 -32.59 -8.11 20.71
C ILE A 911 -33.96 -7.52 20.38
N HIS A 912 -34.02 -6.66 19.36
CA HIS A 912 -35.27 -6.18 18.78
C HIS A 912 -35.47 -6.79 17.40
N SER A 913 -36.52 -7.62 17.27
CA SER A 913 -36.70 -8.55 16.16
C SER A 913 -37.93 -8.25 15.30
N GLU A 914 -38.25 -6.95 15.08
CA GLU A 914 -39.51 -6.50 14.47
C GLU A 914 -39.28 -5.78 13.11
N GLY A 915 -38.37 -6.32 12.30
CA GLY A 915 -38.01 -5.80 10.97
C GLY A 915 -36.79 -4.88 10.97
N TYR A 916 -36.31 -4.53 9.78
CA TYR A 916 -35.18 -3.60 9.60
C TYR A 916 -35.68 -2.22 9.14
N PRO A 917 -35.29 -1.11 9.80
CA PRO A 917 -35.71 0.24 9.43
C PRO A 917 -35.48 0.59 7.96
N ARG A 918 -34.37 0.14 7.36
CA ARG A 918 -34.06 0.42 5.95
C ARG A 918 -35.11 -0.15 4.99
N ASP A 919 -35.76 -1.25 5.34
CA ASP A 919 -36.66 -1.97 4.43
C ASP A 919 -38.05 -1.32 4.37
N ASP A 920 -38.38 -0.42 5.29
CA ASP A 920 -39.65 0.33 5.27
C ASP A 920 -39.83 1.05 3.93
N ALA A 921 -38.76 1.63 3.38
CA ALA A 921 -38.77 2.35 2.10
C ALA A 921 -39.20 1.48 0.92
N LEU A 922 -39.07 0.15 1.01
CA LEU A 922 -39.41 -0.79 -0.06
C LEU A 922 -40.89 -1.16 -0.09
N VAL A 923 -41.62 -1.00 1.02
CA VAL A 923 -43.02 -1.42 1.18
C VAL A 923 -43.99 -0.26 1.40
N LEU A 924 -43.49 0.94 1.67
CA LEU A 924 -44.29 2.14 1.82
C LEU A 924 -44.93 2.58 0.49
N PRO A 925 -46.09 3.29 0.51
CA PRO A 925 -46.74 3.80 -0.70
C PRO A 925 -45.85 4.71 -1.57
N SER A 926 -44.83 5.34 -0.99
CA SER A 926 -43.85 6.19 -1.70
C SER A 926 -42.85 5.40 -2.55
N ALA A 927 -42.82 4.07 -2.47
CA ALA A 927 -41.90 3.22 -3.21
C ALA A 927 -42.03 3.40 -4.74
N GLU A 928 -43.24 3.59 -5.26
CA GLU A 928 -43.45 3.81 -6.70
C GLU A 928 -42.93 5.18 -7.15
N GLU A 929 -43.13 6.22 -6.33
CA GLU A 929 -42.56 7.56 -6.61
C GLU A 929 -41.02 7.53 -6.59
N ALA A 930 -40.43 6.83 -5.61
CA ALA A 930 -38.98 6.64 -5.54
C ALA A 930 -38.44 5.87 -6.76
N ARG A 931 -39.15 4.83 -7.21
CA ARG A 931 -38.84 4.10 -8.45
C ARG A 931 -38.83 5.02 -9.67
N GLU A 932 -39.91 5.78 -9.89
CA GLU A 932 -40.00 6.70 -11.04
C GLU A 932 -38.90 7.76 -11.00
N ARG A 933 -38.65 8.34 -9.82
CA ARG A 933 -37.56 9.30 -9.60
C ARG A 933 -36.20 8.71 -9.96
N THR A 934 -35.86 7.53 -9.45
CA THR A 934 -34.56 6.89 -9.71
C THR A 934 -34.40 6.51 -11.18
N ARG A 935 -35.45 5.98 -11.82
CA ARG A 935 -35.43 5.69 -13.27
C ARG A 935 -35.19 6.95 -14.09
N ASN A 936 -35.85 8.06 -13.74
CA ASN A 936 -35.65 9.36 -14.40
C ASN A 936 -34.22 9.89 -14.18
N LEU A 937 -33.69 9.80 -12.96
CA LEU A 937 -32.32 10.23 -12.63
C LEU A 937 -31.26 9.46 -13.42
N LEU A 938 -31.44 8.15 -13.59
CA LEU A 938 -30.54 7.30 -14.37
C LEU A 938 -30.78 7.38 -15.90
N GLY A 939 -31.78 8.16 -16.33
CA GLY A 939 -32.17 8.31 -17.73
C GLY A 939 -32.71 7.01 -18.34
N ILE A 940 -33.42 6.22 -17.55
CA ILE A 940 -34.04 4.94 -17.96
C ILE A 940 -35.42 5.24 -18.55
N GLY A 941 -35.66 4.79 -19.78
CA GLY A 941 -36.95 4.95 -20.44
C GLY A 941 -38.07 4.16 -19.76
N SER A 942 -39.31 4.64 -19.86
CA SER A 942 -40.49 3.95 -19.30
C SER A 942 -40.76 2.59 -19.93
N HIS A 943 -40.29 2.36 -21.16
CA HIS A 943 -40.41 1.10 -21.89
C HIS A 943 -39.30 0.09 -21.58
N GLN A 944 -38.21 0.52 -20.92
CA GLN A 944 -37.04 -0.33 -20.72
C GLN A 944 -37.20 -1.25 -19.51
N LYS A 945 -36.70 -2.48 -19.61
CA LYS A 945 -36.63 -3.46 -18.52
C LYS A 945 -35.29 -3.33 -17.81
N VAL A 946 -35.30 -3.19 -16.49
CA VAL A 946 -34.09 -2.92 -15.70
C VAL A 946 -33.67 -4.17 -14.92
N VAL A 947 -32.43 -4.62 -15.11
CA VAL A 947 -31.85 -5.75 -14.38
C VAL A 947 -30.76 -5.23 -13.44
N LEU A 948 -30.89 -5.45 -12.13
CA LEU A 948 -29.81 -5.20 -11.18
C LEU A 948 -28.87 -6.40 -11.14
N TYR A 949 -27.61 -6.22 -11.50
CA TYR A 949 -26.58 -7.23 -11.30
C TYR A 949 -25.68 -6.83 -10.13
N ALA A 950 -25.74 -7.60 -9.05
CA ALA A 950 -25.05 -7.30 -7.79
C ALA A 950 -24.35 -8.56 -7.21
N PRO A 951 -23.24 -9.02 -7.82
CA PRO A 951 -22.51 -10.19 -7.35
C PRO A 951 -21.77 -9.90 -6.03
N THR A 952 -21.62 -10.91 -5.18
CA THR A 952 -20.85 -10.81 -3.93
C THR A 952 -19.35 -10.91 -4.16
N TRP A 953 -18.61 -10.31 -3.23
CA TRP A 953 -17.18 -10.48 -3.07
C TRP A 953 -16.78 -11.96 -2.91
N ARG A 954 -15.69 -12.37 -3.58
CA ARG A 954 -15.08 -13.69 -3.39
C ARG A 954 -13.75 -13.56 -2.67
N ASP A 955 -13.76 -14.09 -1.46
CA ASP A 955 -12.66 -14.15 -0.50
C ASP A 955 -11.38 -14.81 -1.11
N HIS A 956 -11.53 -15.85 -1.94
CA HIS A 956 -10.39 -16.50 -2.60
C HIS A 956 -9.74 -15.68 -3.74
N LEU A 957 -10.41 -14.64 -4.26
CA LEU A 957 -9.86 -13.69 -5.24
C LEU A 957 -9.24 -12.45 -4.59
N ALA A 958 -9.19 -12.40 -3.25
CA ALA A 958 -8.62 -11.29 -2.49
C ALA A 958 -7.10 -11.17 -2.70
N LEU A 959 -6.67 -10.01 -3.20
CA LEU A 959 -5.27 -9.59 -3.26
C LEU A 959 -4.78 -9.08 -1.88
N ASN A 960 -5.71 -8.57 -1.05
CA ASN A 960 -5.56 -8.27 0.38
C ASN A 960 -6.94 -8.04 1.05
N TYR A 961 -6.96 -7.74 2.36
CA TYR A 961 -8.17 -7.49 3.16
C TYR A 961 -9.06 -6.31 2.67
N ARG A 962 -8.62 -5.56 1.65
CA ARG A 962 -9.30 -4.43 1.02
C ARG A 962 -9.27 -4.46 -0.52
N SER A 963 -8.88 -5.56 -1.18
CA SER A 963 -8.89 -5.63 -2.65
C SER A 963 -8.96 -7.06 -3.15
N ALA A 964 -9.73 -7.30 -4.23
CA ALA A 964 -9.87 -8.59 -4.90
C ALA A 964 -10.04 -8.35 -6.40
N LYS A 965 -9.75 -9.37 -7.21
CA LYS A 965 -10.11 -9.36 -8.63
C LYS A 965 -11.63 -9.54 -8.79
N MET A 966 -12.24 -8.86 -9.76
CA MET A 966 -13.67 -9.03 -10.07
C MET A 966 -13.97 -10.46 -10.48
N VAL A 967 -15.13 -10.95 -10.05
CA VAL A 967 -15.69 -12.23 -10.48
C VAL A 967 -16.35 -12.02 -11.84
N GLU A 968 -15.84 -12.69 -12.87
CA GLU A 968 -16.35 -12.60 -14.25
C GLU A 968 -17.25 -13.80 -14.59
N HIS A 969 -18.13 -14.23 -13.66
CA HIS A 969 -19.07 -15.33 -13.98
C HIS A 969 -20.15 -14.90 -14.99
N LEU A 970 -20.44 -13.60 -15.07
CA LEU A 970 -21.29 -13.01 -16.09
C LEU A 970 -20.44 -12.04 -16.92
N ASP A 971 -20.24 -12.35 -18.20
CA ASP A 971 -19.78 -11.34 -19.16
C ASP A 971 -20.92 -10.35 -19.40
N VAL A 972 -20.86 -9.21 -18.72
CA VAL A 972 -21.90 -8.17 -18.76
C VAL A 972 -22.04 -7.57 -20.16
N VAL A 973 -20.95 -7.56 -20.95
CA VAL A 973 -20.98 -7.08 -22.34
C VAL A 973 -21.71 -8.09 -23.21
N ALA A 974 -21.36 -9.37 -23.12
CA ALA A 974 -22.07 -10.43 -23.87
C ALA A 974 -23.56 -10.53 -23.47
N ALA A 975 -23.87 -10.41 -22.18
CA ALA A 975 -25.25 -10.38 -21.69
C ALA A 975 -26.02 -9.15 -22.23
N SER A 976 -25.36 -7.99 -22.28
CA SER A 976 -25.91 -6.77 -22.87
C SER A 976 -26.22 -6.94 -24.37
N GLU A 977 -25.33 -7.57 -25.13
CA GLU A 977 -25.55 -7.88 -26.55
C GLU A 977 -26.74 -8.80 -26.77
N ALA A 978 -26.92 -9.80 -25.91
CA ALA A 978 -27.99 -10.79 -26.05
C ALA A 978 -29.38 -10.27 -25.63
N LEU A 979 -29.46 -9.37 -24.64
CA LEU A 979 -30.72 -8.83 -24.13
C LEU A 979 -31.30 -7.71 -25.01
N GLY A 980 -30.47 -6.97 -25.73
CA GLY A 980 -30.90 -5.90 -26.64
C GLY A 980 -31.25 -4.56 -25.96
N ASP A 981 -31.63 -3.57 -26.76
CA ASP A 981 -31.81 -2.15 -26.36
C ASP A 981 -33.04 -1.88 -25.46
N GLU A 982 -33.98 -2.82 -25.40
CA GLU A 982 -35.09 -2.79 -24.44
C GLU A 982 -34.64 -3.00 -22.99
N TYR A 983 -33.41 -3.48 -22.75
CA TYR A 983 -32.89 -3.74 -21.41
C TYR A 983 -31.88 -2.66 -20.95
N VAL A 984 -31.86 -2.45 -19.63
CA VAL A 984 -30.83 -1.70 -18.91
C VAL A 984 -30.24 -2.59 -17.83
N ILE A 985 -28.92 -2.74 -17.79
CA ILE A 985 -28.22 -3.47 -16.73
C ILE A 985 -27.61 -2.46 -15.77
N LEU A 986 -28.05 -2.49 -14.51
CA LEU A 986 -27.43 -1.75 -13.42
C LEU A 986 -26.33 -2.63 -12.82
N LEU A 987 -25.07 -2.32 -13.10
CA LEU A 987 -23.92 -3.04 -12.58
C LEU A 987 -23.54 -2.47 -11.20
N ARG A 988 -23.86 -3.20 -10.14
CA ARG A 988 -23.45 -2.88 -8.77
C ARG A 988 -22.23 -3.74 -8.40
N GLY A 989 -21.05 -3.29 -8.81
CA GLY A 989 -19.79 -3.93 -8.48
C GLY A 989 -19.36 -3.71 -7.03
N HIS A 990 -18.21 -4.27 -6.67
CA HIS A 990 -17.52 -3.89 -5.43
C HIS A 990 -16.69 -2.62 -5.70
N ARG A 991 -16.59 -1.73 -4.71
CA ARG A 991 -15.89 -0.42 -4.75
C ARG A 991 -14.39 -0.43 -5.10
N PHE A 992 -13.82 -1.59 -5.45
CA PHE A 992 -12.42 -1.76 -5.86
C PHE A 992 -12.27 -2.24 -7.31
N ASN A 993 -13.37 -2.25 -8.08
CA ASN A 993 -13.38 -2.68 -9.47
C ASN A 993 -12.97 -1.52 -10.41
N SER A 994 -12.30 -1.85 -11.52
CA SER A 994 -11.94 -0.89 -12.58
C SER A 994 -13.10 -0.67 -13.56
N LYS A 995 -13.34 0.58 -13.97
CA LYS A 995 -14.40 0.97 -14.93
C LYS A 995 -14.10 0.46 -16.35
N GLY A 996 -15.07 -0.20 -16.98
CA GLY A 996 -15.03 -0.61 -18.40
C GLY A 996 -15.52 0.50 -19.36
N SER A 997 -15.03 0.49 -20.60
CA SER A 997 -15.28 1.51 -21.63
C SER A 997 -16.61 1.36 -22.40
N GLU A 998 -17.11 2.47 -22.96
CA GLU A 998 -18.39 2.61 -23.71
C GLU A 998 -18.47 1.85 -25.07
N ARG A 999 -19.63 1.19 -25.27
CA ARG A 999 -20.59 1.22 -26.43
C ARG A 999 -20.59 0.21 -27.60
N SER A 1000 -21.83 -0.17 -27.95
CA SER A 1000 -22.44 -0.32 -29.29
C SER A 1000 -23.92 0.19 -29.25
N GLU A 1001 -24.52 0.61 -30.37
CA GLU A 1001 -25.89 1.18 -30.46
C GLU A 1001 -27.03 0.14 -30.50
N ARG A 1002 -26.73 -1.16 -30.34
CA ARG A 1002 -27.70 -2.27 -30.47
C ARG A 1002 -27.71 -3.24 -29.29
N THR A 1003 -27.25 -2.79 -28.14
CA THR A 1003 -27.05 -3.63 -26.95
C THR A 1003 -27.74 -3.00 -25.74
N ALA A 1004 -28.03 -3.79 -24.72
CA ALA A 1004 -28.60 -3.28 -23.47
C ALA A 1004 -27.70 -2.19 -22.89
N ARG A 1005 -28.28 -1.10 -22.38
CA ARG A 1005 -27.48 -0.04 -21.76
C ARG A 1005 -26.93 -0.52 -20.42
N ILE A 1006 -25.61 -0.49 -20.26
CA ILE A 1006 -24.96 -0.79 -18.97
C ILE A 1006 -24.75 0.53 -18.22
N ILE A 1007 -25.23 0.61 -16.99
CA ILE A 1007 -24.98 1.72 -16.08
C ILE A 1007 -24.22 1.15 -14.88
N ASP A 1008 -22.96 1.53 -14.73
CA ASP A 1008 -22.19 1.23 -13.52
C ASP A 1008 -22.75 2.08 -12.38
N VAL A 1009 -23.37 1.42 -11.40
CA VAL A 1009 -23.97 2.03 -10.21
C VAL A 1009 -23.21 1.62 -8.95
N THR A 1010 -21.95 1.21 -9.06
CA THR A 1010 -21.10 0.76 -7.93
C THR A 1010 -21.04 1.79 -6.80
N ASP A 1011 -20.95 3.08 -7.16
CA ASP A 1011 -20.82 4.19 -6.21
C ASP A 1011 -22.16 4.91 -5.91
N TYR A 1012 -23.30 4.42 -6.42
CA TYR A 1012 -24.60 5.00 -6.13
C TYR A 1012 -24.92 4.88 -4.62
N PRO A 1013 -25.36 5.95 -3.93
CA PRO A 1013 -25.36 5.97 -2.47
C PRO A 1013 -26.42 5.06 -1.82
N GLU A 1014 -27.62 4.95 -2.40
CA GLU A 1014 -28.76 4.26 -1.79
C GLU A 1014 -29.15 3.00 -2.58
N ILE A 1015 -29.06 1.84 -1.95
CA ILE A 1015 -29.36 0.55 -2.62
C ILE A 1015 -30.87 0.36 -2.83
N ASN A 1016 -31.72 0.88 -1.95
CA ASN A 1016 -33.16 0.74 -2.07
C ASN A 1016 -33.72 1.45 -3.30
N ASP A 1017 -33.14 2.60 -3.68
CA ASP A 1017 -33.46 3.28 -4.94
C ASP A 1017 -33.22 2.35 -6.14
N LEU A 1018 -32.10 1.61 -6.15
CA LEU A 1018 -31.74 0.69 -7.23
C LEU A 1018 -32.66 -0.55 -7.23
N ILE A 1019 -32.95 -1.12 -6.05
CA ILE A 1019 -33.92 -2.22 -5.89
C ILE A 1019 -35.28 -1.81 -6.48
N LEU A 1020 -35.77 -0.62 -6.12
CA LEU A 1020 -37.04 -0.10 -6.59
C LEU A 1020 -37.04 0.23 -8.08
N ALA A 1021 -35.92 0.70 -8.64
CA ALA A 1021 -35.79 0.98 -10.07
C ALA A 1021 -35.78 -0.30 -10.95
N SER A 1022 -35.37 -1.44 -10.39
CA SER A 1022 -35.17 -2.70 -11.11
C SER A 1022 -36.42 -3.54 -11.29
N ASP A 1023 -36.55 -4.19 -12.45
CA ASP A 1023 -37.62 -5.13 -12.81
C ASP A 1023 -37.25 -6.59 -12.48
N ALA A 1024 -35.95 -6.89 -12.45
CA ALA A 1024 -35.40 -8.16 -11.98
C ALA A 1024 -34.01 -7.94 -11.37
N ALA A 1025 -33.49 -8.95 -10.64
CA ALA A 1025 -32.12 -8.94 -10.16
C ALA A 1025 -31.39 -10.25 -10.50
N VAL A 1026 -30.10 -10.13 -10.79
CA VAL A 1026 -29.15 -11.25 -10.84
C VAL A 1026 -28.25 -11.13 -9.62
N LEU A 1027 -28.40 -12.09 -8.72
CA LEU A 1027 -27.71 -12.14 -7.43
C LEU A 1027 -26.93 -13.45 -7.33
N ASP A 1028 -26.12 -13.55 -6.29
CA ASP A 1028 -25.51 -14.79 -5.84
C ASP A 1028 -25.76 -14.93 -4.33
N TYR A 1029 -24.73 -15.17 -3.53
CA TYR A 1029 -24.79 -15.33 -2.07
C TYR A 1029 -25.14 -14.06 -1.28
N SER A 1030 -25.55 -12.96 -1.91
CA SER A 1030 -25.85 -11.69 -1.25
C SER A 1030 -27.06 -11.76 -0.31
N SER A 1031 -26.98 -11.13 0.87
CA SER A 1031 -28.15 -10.90 1.72
C SER A 1031 -29.17 -9.97 1.07
N LEU A 1032 -28.79 -9.21 0.04
CA LEU A 1032 -29.66 -8.35 -0.76
C LEU A 1032 -30.89 -9.07 -1.33
N ARG A 1033 -30.83 -10.40 -1.49
CA ARG A 1033 -31.98 -11.21 -1.93
C ARG A 1033 -33.18 -11.12 -0.98
N PHE A 1034 -32.93 -10.90 0.31
CA PHE A 1034 -33.97 -10.73 1.31
C PHE A 1034 -34.69 -9.39 1.14
N ASP A 1035 -33.94 -8.33 0.88
CA ASP A 1035 -34.47 -6.97 0.67
C ASP A 1035 -35.21 -6.91 -0.68
N PHE A 1036 -34.61 -7.42 -1.75
CA PHE A 1036 -35.21 -7.40 -3.09
C PHE A 1036 -36.51 -8.20 -3.16
N ALA A 1037 -36.64 -9.31 -2.40
CA ALA A 1037 -37.86 -10.11 -2.35
C ALA A 1037 -39.09 -9.31 -1.92
N LEU A 1038 -38.93 -8.25 -1.11
CA LEU A 1038 -40.04 -7.38 -0.68
C LEU A 1038 -40.74 -6.68 -1.85
N THR A 1039 -40.04 -6.47 -2.97
CA THR A 1039 -40.64 -5.89 -4.19
C THR A 1039 -41.61 -6.83 -4.91
N GLY A 1040 -41.55 -8.14 -4.61
CA GLY A 1040 -42.29 -9.18 -5.32
C GLY A 1040 -41.77 -9.49 -6.74
N ARG A 1041 -40.64 -8.89 -7.14
CA ARG A 1041 -40.07 -9.02 -8.50
C ARG A 1041 -39.14 -10.23 -8.65
N PRO A 1042 -39.02 -10.79 -9.86
CA PRO A 1042 -38.20 -11.97 -10.09
C PRO A 1042 -36.70 -11.75 -9.80
N MET A 1043 -36.05 -12.80 -9.29
CA MET A 1043 -34.60 -12.85 -9.05
C MET A 1043 -34.02 -14.09 -9.71
N VAL A 1044 -32.80 -13.99 -10.23
CA VAL A 1044 -32.00 -15.10 -10.77
C VAL A 1044 -30.73 -15.24 -9.91
N PHE A 1045 -30.37 -16.47 -9.54
CA PHE A 1045 -29.20 -16.75 -8.72
C PHE A 1045 -28.10 -17.40 -9.55
N LEU A 1046 -27.01 -16.67 -9.85
CA LEU A 1046 -25.84 -17.19 -10.55
C LEU A 1046 -24.84 -17.73 -9.53
N VAL A 1047 -24.80 -19.05 -9.35
CA VAL A 1047 -24.12 -19.72 -8.23
C VAL A 1047 -23.26 -20.93 -8.67
N PRO A 1048 -22.36 -20.78 -9.66
CA PRO A 1048 -21.55 -21.88 -10.19
C PRO A 1048 -20.61 -22.51 -9.15
N ASP A 1049 -20.30 -21.77 -8.09
CA ASP A 1049 -19.34 -22.12 -7.04
C ASP A 1049 -20.02 -22.39 -5.68
N LEU A 1050 -21.31 -22.76 -5.67
CA LEU A 1050 -22.08 -22.92 -4.43
C LEU A 1050 -21.46 -23.95 -3.49
N SER A 1051 -20.98 -25.09 -4.02
CA SER A 1051 -20.34 -26.15 -3.23
C SER A 1051 -19.12 -25.63 -2.48
N ASP A 1052 -18.30 -24.82 -3.14
CA ASP A 1052 -17.07 -24.26 -2.59
C ASP A 1052 -17.40 -23.18 -1.55
N TYR A 1053 -18.44 -22.38 -1.80
CA TYR A 1053 -18.89 -21.34 -0.89
C TYR A 1053 -19.47 -21.91 0.41
N THR A 1054 -20.27 -22.98 0.34
CA THR A 1054 -20.85 -23.65 1.53
C THR A 1054 -19.79 -24.22 2.48
N GLY A 1055 -18.65 -24.67 1.95
CA GLY A 1055 -17.53 -25.23 2.73
C GLY A 1055 -16.49 -24.20 3.20
N GLY A 1056 -16.64 -22.92 2.81
CA GLY A 1056 -15.66 -21.87 3.05
C GLY A 1056 -15.72 -21.24 4.45
N ILE A 1057 -14.85 -20.24 4.66
CA ILE A 1057 -14.68 -19.52 5.94
C ILE A 1057 -15.95 -18.78 6.37
N ARG A 1058 -16.77 -18.36 5.40
CA ARG A 1058 -18.08 -17.73 5.62
C ARG A 1058 -19.22 -18.67 5.23
N GLY A 1059 -19.38 -19.76 5.98
CA GLY A 1059 -20.50 -20.69 5.80
C GLY A 1059 -21.87 -20.02 6.02
N PHE A 1060 -22.91 -20.55 5.39
CA PHE A 1060 -24.29 -20.10 5.60
C PHE A 1060 -24.83 -20.55 6.97
N LEU A 1061 -25.67 -19.71 7.58
CA LEU A 1061 -26.31 -20.00 8.87
C LEU A 1061 -27.45 -21.04 8.76
N TYR A 1062 -27.96 -21.24 7.54
CA TYR A 1062 -29.02 -22.17 7.16
C TYR A 1062 -28.86 -22.54 5.68
N ASP A 1063 -29.63 -23.52 5.21
CA ASP A 1063 -29.59 -23.97 3.81
C ASP A 1063 -29.84 -22.79 2.85
N TYR A 1064 -28.91 -22.58 1.92
CA TYR A 1064 -28.99 -21.51 0.94
C TYR A 1064 -30.16 -21.72 -0.02
N ALA A 1065 -30.41 -22.96 -0.46
CA ALA A 1065 -31.44 -23.30 -1.44
C ALA A 1065 -32.85 -22.95 -0.94
N ASP A 1066 -33.08 -23.09 0.36
CA ASP A 1066 -34.33 -22.70 1.03
C ASP A 1066 -34.57 -21.18 1.02
N THR A 1067 -33.54 -20.39 0.67
CA THR A 1067 -33.57 -18.92 0.70
C THR A 1067 -33.32 -18.28 -0.65
N ALA A 1068 -33.39 -19.06 -1.73
CA ALA A 1068 -33.27 -18.60 -3.11
C ALA A 1068 -34.64 -18.71 -3.82
N PRO A 1069 -35.53 -17.70 -3.71
CA PRO A 1069 -36.86 -17.73 -4.33
C PRO A 1069 -36.82 -17.44 -5.86
N GLY A 1070 -35.94 -18.12 -6.58
CA GLY A 1070 -35.62 -17.92 -8.01
C GLY A 1070 -34.89 -19.13 -8.61
N PRO A 1071 -34.61 -19.17 -9.92
CA PRO A 1071 -33.75 -20.19 -10.51
C PRO A 1071 -32.31 -20.02 -10.00
N MET A 1072 -31.69 -21.13 -9.62
CA MET A 1072 -30.25 -21.22 -9.35
C MET A 1072 -29.58 -21.79 -10.60
N LEU A 1073 -28.66 -21.03 -11.18
CA LEU A 1073 -28.06 -21.29 -12.50
C LEU A 1073 -26.54 -21.26 -12.39
N ASP A 1074 -25.88 -22.03 -13.24
CA ASP A 1074 -24.41 -22.21 -13.21
C ASP A 1074 -23.71 -21.39 -14.30
N THR A 1075 -24.45 -20.93 -15.32
CA THR A 1075 -23.84 -20.30 -16.50
C THR A 1075 -24.45 -18.94 -16.85
N ALA A 1076 -23.65 -18.08 -17.47
CA ALA A 1076 -24.09 -16.80 -18.01
C ALA A 1076 -25.20 -16.96 -19.06
N GLU A 1077 -25.10 -17.98 -19.90
CA GLU A 1077 -26.06 -18.29 -20.95
C GLU A 1077 -27.45 -18.62 -20.39
N GLU A 1078 -27.50 -19.41 -19.32
CA GLU A 1078 -28.77 -19.72 -18.63
C GLU A 1078 -29.38 -18.46 -18.00
N VAL A 1079 -28.56 -17.58 -17.41
CA VAL A 1079 -29.02 -16.31 -16.85
C VAL A 1079 -29.64 -15.44 -17.94
N VAL A 1080 -28.96 -15.27 -19.08
CA VAL A 1080 -29.47 -14.51 -20.22
C VAL A 1080 -30.78 -15.12 -20.75
N ALA A 1081 -30.85 -16.45 -20.86
CA ALA A 1081 -32.06 -17.13 -21.29
C ALA A 1081 -33.24 -16.87 -20.33
N ALA A 1082 -33.02 -16.95 -19.02
CA ALA A 1082 -34.03 -16.65 -18.01
C ALA A 1082 -34.49 -15.18 -18.06
N LEU A 1083 -33.57 -14.24 -18.27
CA LEU A 1083 -33.87 -12.81 -18.34
C LEU A 1083 -34.58 -12.40 -19.64
N SER A 1084 -34.43 -13.15 -20.72
CA SER A 1084 -35.04 -12.82 -22.02
C SER A 1084 -36.58 -12.81 -22.00
N ASP A 1085 -37.20 -13.53 -21.07
CA ASP A 1085 -38.66 -13.61 -20.87
C ASP A 1085 -39.03 -13.35 -19.39
N LEU A 1086 -38.92 -12.07 -18.97
CA LEU A 1086 -39.23 -11.65 -17.60
C LEU A 1086 -40.67 -11.95 -17.17
N ASP A 1087 -41.65 -11.89 -18.08
CA ASP A 1087 -43.06 -12.11 -17.75
C ASP A 1087 -43.28 -13.56 -17.32
N ARG A 1088 -42.66 -14.50 -18.03
CA ARG A 1088 -42.65 -15.90 -17.63
C ARG A 1088 -41.89 -16.12 -16.33
N LEU A 1089 -40.71 -15.51 -16.18
CA LEU A 1089 -39.91 -15.64 -14.96
C LEU A 1089 -40.67 -15.14 -13.72
N GLU A 1090 -41.39 -14.02 -13.84
CA GLU A 1090 -42.27 -13.52 -12.78
C GLU A 1090 -43.40 -14.52 -12.48
N ALA A 1091 -44.07 -15.03 -13.51
CA ALA A 1091 -45.17 -15.99 -13.33
C ALA A 1091 -44.72 -17.29 -12.65
N ASP A 1092 -43.56 -17.83 -13.04
CA ASP A 1092 -43.04 -19.11 -12.54
C ASP A 1092 -42.60 -19.04 -11.07
N TYR A 1093 -42.20 -17.84 -10.57
CA TYR A 1093 -41.62 -17.67 -9.24
C TYR A 1093 -42.41 -16.78 -8.28
N ARG A 1094 -43.49 -16.13 -8.71
CA ARG A 1094 -44.35 -15.26 -7.86
C ARG A 1094 -44.75 -15.92 -6.55
N ASP A 1095 -45.27 -17.15 -6.60
CA ASP A 1095 -45.75 -17.86 -5.40
C ASP A 1095 -44.59 -18.25 -4.46
N ARG A 1096 -43.40 -18.55 -5.01
CA ARG A 1096 -42.21 -18.83 -4.20
C ARG A 1096 -41.71 -17.58 -3.49
N ILE A 1097 -41.72 -16.42 -4.14
CA ILE A 1097 -41.37 -15.14 -3.53
C ILE A 1097 -42.38 -14.78 -2.44
N ALA A 1098 -43.68 -14.94 -2.70
CA ALA A 1098 -44.72 -14.69 -1.70
C ALA A 1098 -44.56 -15.59 -0.46
N ALA A 1099 -44.30 -16.89 -0.66
CA ALA A 1099 -44.04 -17.83 0.43
C ALA A 1099 -42.75 -17.49 1.19
N PHE A 1100 -41.71 -17.04 0.48
CA PHE A 1100 -40.45 -16.58 1.08
C PHE A 1100 -40.68 -15.36 1.98
N ASN A 1101 -41.40 -14.34 1.50
CA ASN A 1101 -41.72 -13.15 2.30
C ASN A 1101 -42.58 -13.50 3.53
N ALA A 1102 -43.58 -14.38 3.36
CA ALA A 1102 -44.41 -14.84 4.48
C ALA A 1102 -43.62 -15.59 5.56
N LYS A 1103 -42.52 -16.26 5.17
CA LYS A 1103 -41.66 -17.00 6.10
C LYS A 1103 -40.60 -16.11 6.76
N TYR A 1104 -39.95 -15.23 6.00
CA TYR A 1104 -38.74 -14.52 6.44
C TYR A 1104 -38.95 -13.03 6.73
N GLN A 1105 -40.02 -12.41 6.21
CA GLN A 1105 -40.20 -10.96 6.17
C GLN A 1105 -41.58 -10.50 6.68
N TYR A 1106 -42.28 -11.31 7.48
CA TYR A 1106 -43.64 -11.02 7.94
C TYR A 1106 -43.75 -9.82 8.90
N THR A 1107 -42.63 -9.31 9.39
CA THR A 1107 -42.50 -8.11 10.24
C THR A 1107 -42.25 -6.83 9.44
N GLN A 1108 -41.96 -6.92 8.14
CA GLN A 1108 -41.64 -5.78 7.26
C GLN A 1108 -42.93 -5.14 6.72
N ASP A 1109 -43.62 -4.40 7.58
CA ASP A 1109 -44.92 -3.76 7.32
C ASP A 1109 -44.83 -2.23 7.08
N GLY A 1110 -43.61 -1.70 6.92
CA GLY A 1110 -43.36 -0.27 6.72
C GLY A 1110 -43.33 0.54 8.03
N LYS A 1111 -43.24 -0.13 9.18
CA LYS A 1111 -43.20 0.50 10.52
C LYS A 1111 -42.04 0.00 11.39
N ALA A 1112 -41.04 -0.67 10.81
CA ALA A 1112 -39.90 -1.16 11.58
C ALA A 1112 -39.13 0.00 12.23
N THR A 1113 -38.99 1.13 11.52
CA THR A 1113 -38.31 2.33 12.02
C THR A 1113 -38.97 2.90 13.27
N GLU A 1114 -40.31 3.02 13.26
CA GLU A 1114 -41.09 3.52 14.41
C GLU A 1114 -40.84 2.64 15.64
N ARG A 1115 -40.96 1.31 15.48
CA ARG A 1115 -40.78 0.35 16.57
C ARG A 1115 -39.35 0.36 17.14
N VAL A 1116 -38.34 0.48 16.28
CA VAL A 1116 -36.93 0.58 16.70
C VAL A 1116 -36.70 1.88 17.46
N VAL A 1117 -37.22 3.02 16.98
CA VAL A 1117 -37.05 4.30 17.65
C VAL A 1117 -37.70 4.29 19.04
N GLU A 1118 -38.94 3.80 19.14
CA GLU A 1118 -39.63 3.66 20.43
C GLU A 1118 -38.87 2.72 21.38
N ALA A 1119 -38.30 1.62 20.87
CA ALA A 1119 -37.57 0.66 21.67
C ALA A 1119 -36.24 1.20 22.22
N PHE A 1120 -35.53 2.01 21.43
CA PHE A 1120 -34.17 2.45 21.77
C PHE A 1120 -34.08 3.88 22.31
N PHE A 1121 -34.87 4.84 21.82
CA PHE A 1121 -34.74 6.25 22.21
C PHE A 1121 -35.75 6.71 23.26
N ASP A 1122 -36.91 6.07 23.34
CA ASP A 1122 -38.01 6.51 24.23
C ASP A 1122 -38.11 5.69 25.52
N LYS A 1123 -37.50 4.50 25.54
CA LYS A 1123 -37.35 3.68 26.76
C LYS A 1123 -36.05 4.08 27.48
N PRO A 1124 -36.09 4.25 28.82
CA PRO A 1124 -34.92 4.67 29.60
C PRO A 1124 -33.76 3.67 29.52
#